data_AF-A0A8C8ZII9-F1
#
_entry.id   AF-A0A8C8ZII9-F1
#
_cell.length_a   1.000
_cell.length_b   1.000
_cell.length_c   1.000
_cell.angle_alpha   90.00
_cell.angle_beta   90.00
_cell.angle_gamma   90.00
#
_symmetry.space_group_name_H-M   'P 1'
#
loop_
_entity.id
_entity.type
_entity.pdbx_description
1 polymer ?
#
loop_
_entity_poly.entity_id
_entity_poly.type
_entity_poly.pdbx_seq_one_letter_code
_entity_poly.pdbx_strand_id
1 'polypeptide(L)'
;MPTETVEYHSVQLIRDEFLMNLQKFANGIQRTMQQLEGEIKLEMPSISVDREVSDLAADPETVEILEQCVINWLNQISAAVEDQLKKTPQGHGPLAEIEFWRERNATLSALHEQTKLPVVRKVLDVIKEADSMLMANVQPVLTELFKLHMEASDNVRFLSTVERHFKNITHGTSFHVVLDTIPSMMRALRMVWIISRHYNKDERMIPLMERIAWEIAERVSRVVNLRTLFRENRTSAQHKTLDAKNTLKLWKKAYFDIRAKIEASGREARWEFDRKRLFERTDYMASICGDLYEVLQVMEEFYNIFGPELKAVTGDPKRIDDVLCRVDSLVTPMESLTFDPFSIKSSHYWKYVMDEFKIEVMVIEKEAKNFIDESFKTLRSAEAAFDMLLKFKHIRSREAINRQMMMKFNDILVQYCKEIDIINKLFVQNQDNPPLYKNLPPVAGAICWERSLFYRIKHTILRFQEVEEILEGDRGQEVKQKYLEVGRMMKDYEDRKYEQWKDTAEQVLPNLMKKSILTKLSSAGDDLSTPEKGAVFAINFSPALKEIIHETKYLEQLGFVVPELARNVALQEDKFLRYTDGIQRMLDHYHALIGTLNEAETVLLDDHGQELIRVFRTGYKRLNWNSLGIGDYINRCKQAIGKFESLVHQIHKNADDISSRLTLIESMNLFKYPVPKSEEELPGVKEFFEHIDRERARDVDHMVRWYLAIGPLLTKAEGLVIHTNTGKAPKLASYYEYWENRIYEVLTKLILKNLQSFNTLMLGNVPLFQTETILTAPEIILHPNANEIDKMCIHCVRNCVEVTKNFVRWMNGSCIECPPQKGEEEEVVIMSFYNDISVTPQIIEQAVMIPQNVHRILVNLMKYLQKWKRYRPLWKLDKAIVMEKFAAKKPTCTAYDEKLQFYAKIASEVTRYPLTKDEHCVRLQLRPLANTVQENAKSWVVSLGKLLNESAKEELYNLHEEIEVCKCCV
;
A
#
# COMPACT_ATOMS: atom_id res chain seq x y z
N MET A 1 29.03 14.97 8.85
CA MET A 1 30.36 15.14 8.22
C MET A 1 30.48 16.42 7.36
N PRO A 2 30.20 17.61 7.91
CA PRO A 2 30.86 18.85 7.43
C PRO A 2 31.45 19.72 8.57
N THR A 3 31.54 19.19 9.80
CA THR A 3 31.97 19.94 10.99
C THR A 3 33.48 19.96 11.19
N GLU A 4 34.22 18.91 10.78
CA GLU A 4 35.69 18.83 10.98
C GLU A 4 36.49 19.73 10.03
N THR A 5 35.96 20.07 8.85
CA THR A 5 36.63 20.97 7.89
C THR A 5 36.55 22.44 8.31
N VAL A 6 35.53 22.82 9.10
CA VAL A 6 35.34 24.19 9.60
C VAL A 6 36.29 24.47 10.78
N GLU A 7 36.56 23.47 11.63
CA GLU A 7 37.53 23.59 12.73
C GLU A 7 38.97 23.66 12.24
N TYR A 8 39.33 22.93 11.18
CA TYR A 8 40.67 23.05 10.59
C TYR A 8 40.96 24.43 9.98
N HIS A 9 39.93 25.07 9.41
CA HIS A 9 40.06 26.41 8.82
C HIS A 9 40.14 27.51 9.89
N SER A 10 39.44 27.35 11.03
CA SER A 10 39.53 28.30 12.14
C SER A 10 40.88 28.27 12.83
N VAL A 11 41.50 27.09 12.99
CA VAL A 11 42.84 26.95 13.57
C VAL A 11 43.92 27.53 12.64
N GLN A 12 43.77 27.39 11.32
CA GLN A 12 44.66 28.06 10.34
C GLN A 12 44.54 29.58 10.40
N LEU A 13 43.32 30.12 10.48
CA LEU A 13 43.08 31.56 10.63
C LEU A 13 43.70 32.13 11.91
N ILE A 14 43.57 31.42 13.04
CA ILE A 14 44.16 31.83 14.32
C ILE A 14 45.69 31.79 14.26
N ARG A 15 46.27 30.77 13.61
CA ARG A 15 47.72 30.66 13.41
C ARG A 15 48.24 31.78 12.51
N ASP A 16 47.54 32.10 11.42
CA ASP A 16 47.93 33.17 10.51
C ASP A 16 47.76 34.55 11.16
N GLU A 17 46.71 34.76 11.94
CA GLU A 17 46.51 35.98 12.75
C GLU A 17 47.61 36.13 13.81
N PHE A 18 48.00 35.04 14.49
CA PHE A 18 49.10 35.05 15.46
C PHE A 18 50.45 35.35 14.80
N LEU A 19 50.73 34.75 13.64
CA LEU A 19 51.93 35.04 12.84
C LEU A 19 51.96 36.49 12.36
N MET A 20 50.82 37.01 11.89
CA MET A 20 50.69 38.39 11.43
C MET A 20 50.84 39.39 12.59
N ASN A 21 50.38 39.04 13.79
CA ASN A 21 50.58 39.83 15.01
C ASN A 21 52.03 39.78 15.51
N LEU A 22 52.70 38.61 15.46
CA LEU A 22 54.14 38.48 15.73
C LEU A 22 54.97 39.28 14.72
N GLN A 23 54.57 39.29 13.46
CA GLN A 23 55.23 40.06 12.41
C GLN A 23 55.01 41.55 12.57
N LYS A 24 53.81 41.99 13.01
CA LYS A 24 53.56 43.38 13.44
C LYS A 24 54.36 43.76 14.69
N PHE A 25 54.53 42.84 15.63
CA PHE A 25 55.32 43.07 16.84
C PHE A 25 56.82 43.15 16.52
N ALA A 26 57.33 42.26 15.66
CA ALA A 26 58.69 42.31 15.14
C ALA A 26 58.94 43.58 14.31
N ASN A 27 58.01 43.96 13.43
CA ASN A 27 58.05 45.24 12.72
C ASN A 27 57.93 46.44 13.67
N GLY A 28 57.20 46.29 14.79
CA GLY A 28 57.10 47.27 15.85
C GLY A 28 58.42 47.44 16.59
N ILE A 29 59.07 46.35 16.98
CA ILE A 29 60.42 46.34 17.56
C ILE A 29 61.44 46.89 16.56
N GLN A 30 61.36 46.51 15.29
CA GLN A 30 62.28 46.98 14.26
C GLN A 30 62.07 48.46 13.93
N ARG A 31 60.83 48.95 13.91
CA ARG A 31 60.51 50.39 13.88
C ARG A 31 61.00 51.10 15.14
N THR A 32 60.89 50.48 16.31
CA THR A 32 61.36 51.07 17.58
C THR A 32 62.88 51.10 17.63
N MET A 33 63.56 50.08 17.08
CA MET A 33 65.01 50.06 16.87
C MET A 33 65.43 51.11 15.85
N GLN A 34 64.73 51.24 14.71
CA GLN A 34 64.97 52.31 13.73
C GLN A 34 64.66 53.70 14.30
N GLN A 35 63.67 53.85 15.17
CA GLN A 35 63.34 55.09 15.87
C GLN A 35 64.36 55.43 16.97
N LEU A 36 64.91 54.42 17.67
CA LEU A 36 66.00 54.57 18.64
C LEU A 36 67.33 54.87 17.95
N GLU A 37 67.57 54.31 16.76
CA GLU A 37 68.74 54.61 15.94
C GLU A 37 68.60 55.94 15.17
N GLY A 38 67.38 56.45 14.96
CA GLY A 38 67.07 57.68 14.25
C GLY A 38 67.34 57.61 12.74
N GLU A 39 66.35 57.97 11.90
CA GLU A 39 66.54 58.14 10.43
C GLU A 39 67.56 59.24 10.09
N ILE A 40 67.77 60.17 11.03
CA ILE A 40 68.68 61.30 10.91
C ILE A 40 69.61 61.24 12.11
N LYS A 41 70.90 60.95 11.87
CA LYS A 41 71.93 60.88 12.90
C LYS A 41 72.83 62.12 12.84
N LEU A 42 73.01 62.76 13.98
CA LEU A 42 74.02 63.81 14.13
C LEU A 42 75.43 63.22 13.95
N GLU A 43 76.20 63.77 13.00
CA GLU A 43 77.57 63.34 12.72
C GLU A 43 78.51 63.66 13.90
N MET A 44 78.96 62.66 14.64
CA MET A 44 79.86 62.89 15.78
C MET A 44 81.24 63.41 15.33
N PRO A 45 81.89 64.29 16.11
CA PRO A 45 83.21 64.81 15.76
C PRO A 45 84.24 63.68 15.65
N SER A 46 85.14 63.78 14.67
CA SER A 46 86.22 62.80 14.42
C SER A 46 87.37 62.87 15.43
N ILE A 47 87.40 63.92 16.25
CA ILE A 47 88.39 64.18 17.30
C ILE A 47 87.85 63.78 18.68
N SER A 48 88.73 63.25 19.54
CA SER A 48 88.36 62.91 20.93
C SER A 48 88.11 64.19 21.74
N VAL A 49 86.93 64.26 22.35
CA VAL A 49 86.49 65.38 23.21
C VAL A 49 86.76 65.07 24.69
N ASP A 50 87.74 64.21 25.02
CA ASP A 50 87.93 63.73 26.40
C ASP A 50 88.58 64.77 27.34
N ARG A 51 89.29 65.78 26.80
CA ARG A 51 89.92 66.88 27.56
C ARG A 51 88.90 67.83 28.20
N GLU A 52 89.32 68.69 29.12
CA GLU A 52 88.43 69.69 29.72
C GLU A 52 87.98 70.74 28.70
N VAL A 53 86.81 71.35 28.94
CA VAL A 53 86.16 72.29 28.00
C VAL A 53 87.05 73.51 27.72
N SER A 54 87.74 74.05 28.73
CA SER A 54 88.63 75.21 28.53
C SER A 54 89.87 74.88 27.69
N ASP A 55 90.40 73.66 27.82
CA ASP A 55 91.58 73.23 27.06
C ASP A 55 91.25 73.04 25.58
N LEU A 56 90.05 72.51 25.30
CA LEU A 56 89.56 72.33 23.94
C LEU A 56 89.15 73.67 23.29
N ALA A 57 88.63 74.62 24.08
CA ALA A 57 88.28 75.96 23.61
C ALA A 57 89.50 76.85 23.33
N ALA A 58 90.64 76.58 23.99
CA ALA A 58 91.89 77.32 23.78
C ALA A 58 92.67 76.88 22.53
N ASP A 59 92.35 75.72 21.95
CA ASP A 59 93.01 75.16 20.75
C ASP A 59 92.24 75.54 19.47
N PRO A 60 92.76 76.47 18.64
CA PRO A 60 92.04 76.96 17.47
C PRO A 60 91.74 75.89 16.42
N GLU A 61 92.63 74.90 16.24
CA GLU A 61 92.46 73.84 15.24
C GLU A 61 91.35 72.86 15.66
N THR A 62 91.30 72.54 16.96
CA THR A 62 90.23 71.74 17.56
C THR A 62 88.89 72.46 17.49
N VAL A 63 88.84 73.78 17.80
CA VAL A 63 87.61 74.59 17.72
C VAL A 63 87.08 74.63 16.29
N GLU A 64 87.92 74.83 15.27
CA GLU A 64 87.49 74.86 13.86
C GLU A 64 86.83 73.54 13.41
N ILE A 65 87.39 72.39 13.81
CA ILE A 65 86.80 71.07 13.51
C ILE A 65 85.45 70.89 14.22
N LEU A 66 85.35 71.33 15.48
CA LEU A 66 84.10 71.29 16.24
C LEU A 66 83.04 72.26 15.68
N GLU A 67 83.43 73.44 15.20
CA GLU A 67 82.55 74.39 14.53
C GLU A 67 81.96 73.79 13.24
N GLN A 68 82.79 73.14 12.43
CA GLN A 68 82.32 72.46 11.21
C GLN A 68 81.34 71.32 11.52
N CYS A 69 81.59 70.57 12.59
CA CYS A 69 80.69 69.52 13.07
C CYS A 69 79.33 70.09 13.52
N VAL A 70 79.33 71.21 14.26
CA VAL A 70 78.12 71.91 14.68
C VAL A 70 77.36 72.52 13.49
N ILE A 71 78.05 73.03 12.46
CA ILE A 71 77.41 73.49 11.20
C ILE A 71 76.69 72.34 10.50
N ASN A 72 77.31 71.15 10.44
CA ASN A 72 76.67 69.96 9.88
C ASN A 72 75.42 69.56 10.68
N TRP A 73 75.49 69.57 12.02
CA TRP A 73 74.32 69.34 12.88
C TRP A 73 73.21 70.35 12.62
N LEU A 74 73.53 71.64 12.46
CA LEU A 74 72.53 72.65 12.16
C LEU A 74 71.82 72.39 10.83
N ASN A 75 72.56 72.01 9.79
CA ASN A 75 71.98 71.66 8.49
C ASN A 75 71.09 70.42 8.59
N GLN A 76 71.55 69.38 9.29
CA GLN A 76 70.79 68.14 9.48
C GLN A 76 69.50 68.38 10.28
N ILE A 77 69.57 69.13 11.39
CA ILE A 77 68.40 69.46 12.21
C ILE A 77 67.44 70.36 11.44
N SER A 78 67.94 71.39 10.75
CA SER A 78 67.09 72.33 10.00
C SER A 78 66.38 71.64 8.83
N ALA A 79 67.09 70.79 8.07
CA ALA A 79 66.50 70.00 7.00
C ALA A 79 65.43 69.03 7.52
N ALA A 80 65.70 68.37 8.65
CA ALA A 80 64.73 67.49 9.29
C ALA A 80 63.45 68.24 9.72
N VAL A 81 63.62 69.39 10.38
CA VAL A 81 62.52 70.23 10.83
C VAL A 81 61.70 70.75 9.64
N GLU A 82 62.37 71.19 8.57
CA GLU A 82 61.71 71.66 7.35
C GLU A 82 60.90 70.56 6.66
N ASP A 83 61.44 69.34 6.58
CA ASP A 83 60.72 68.17 6.06
C ASP A 83 59.47 67.87 6.90
N GLN A 84 59.59 67.84 8.23
CA GLN A 84 58.45 67.62 9.12
C GLN A 84 57.38 68.71 9.01
N LEU A 85 57.76 69.97 8.73
CA LEU A 85 56.81 71.07 8.53
C LEU A 85 56.02 70.93 7.22
N LYS A 86 56.59 70.30 6.19
CA LYS A 86 55.93 70.08 4.89
C LYS A 86 55.01 68.86 4.87
N LYS A 87 55.23 67.86 5.75
CA LYS A 87 54.39 66.65 5.82
C LYS A 87 52.93 66.99 6.19
N THR A 88 51.99 66.28 5.57
CA THR A 88 50.55 66.33 5.89
C THR A 88 50.02 64.91 6.18
N PRO A 89 48.88 64.76 6.89
CA PRO A 89 48.40 63.45 7.25
C PRO A 89 47.92 62.65 6.03
N GLN A 90 48.43 61.42 5.87
CA GLN A 90 48.15 60.54 4.74
C GLN A 90 46.86 59.74 4.93
N GLY A 91 45.87 59.97 4.06
CA GLY A 91 44.54 59.36 4.11
C GLY A 91 43.44 60.36 4.50
N HIS A 92 42.16 59.98 4.35
CA HIS A 92 41.02 60.88 4.60
C HIS A 92 40.33 60.70 5.96
N GLY A 93 40.54 59.55 6.63
CA GLY A 93 39.95 59.26 7.93
C GLY A 93 40.69 59.91 9.11
N PRO A 94 40.12 59.85 10.33
CA PRO A 94 40.68 60.48 11.53
C PRO A 94 41.89 59.73 12.11
N LEU A 95 42.02 58.42 11.84
CA LEU A 95 43.19 57.64 12.26
C LEU A 95 44.49 58.11 11.57
N ALA A 96 44.39 58.67 10.36
CA ALA A 96 45.52 59.27 9.66
C ALA A 96 46.12 60.46 10.40
N GLU A 97 45.28 61.26 11.08
CA GLU A 97 45.72 62.40 11.90
C GLU A 97 46.56 61.90 13.10
N ILE A 98 46.15 60.80 13.73
CA ILE A 98 46.87 60.20 14.86
C ILE A 98 48.23 59.67 14.43
N GLU A 99 48.27 58.91 13.34
CA GLU A 99 49.51 58.31 12.85
C GLU A 99 50.50 59.40 12.39
N PHE A 100 50.01 60.47 11.76
CA PHE A 100 50.81 61.63 11.38
C PHE A 100 51.52 62.25 12.58
N TRP A 101 50.79 62.55 13.66
CA TRP A 101 51.41 63.13 14.87
C TRP A 101 52.33 62.14 15.59
N ARG A 102 52.02 60.85 15.54
CA ARG A 102 52.87 59.79 16.12
C ARG A 102 54.22 59.70 15.39
N GLU A 103 54.20 59.70 14.06
CA GLU A 103 55.41 59.71 13.22
C GLU A 103 56.23 60.98 13.46
N ARG A 104 55.59 62.16 13.41
CA ARG A 104 56.23 63.44 13.65
C ARG A 104 56.85 63.55 15.04
N ASN A 105 56.16 63.06 16.07
CA ASN A 105 56.71 63.00 17.43
C ASN A 105 57.91 62.06 17.52
N ALA A 106 57.86 60.88 16.87
CA ALA A 106 58.97 59.94 16.88
C ALA A 106 60.24 60.55 16.26
N THR A 107 60.12 61.19 15.09
CA THR A 107 61.26 61.83 14.41
C THR A 107 61.83 63.01 15.23
N LEU A 108 60.98 63.92 15.69
CA LEU A 108 61.43 65.10 16.45
C LEU A 108 61.96 64.74 17.85
N SER A 109 61.35 63.76 18.51
CA SER A 109 61.83 63.26 19.81
C SER A 109 63.18 62.57 19.67
N ALA A 110 63.39 61.75 18.64
CA ALA A 110 64.67 61.10 18.40
C ALA A 110 65.78 62.14 18.16
N LEU A 111 65.52 63.15 17.33
CA LEU A 111 66.47 64.26 17.09
C LEU A 111 66.75 65.07 18.36
N HIS A 112 65.72 65.36 19.16
CA HIS A 112 65.88 66.10 20.41
C HIS A 112 66.66 65.30 21.48
N GLU A 113 66.50 63.98 21.54
CA GLU A 113 67.32 63.13 22.43
C GLU A 113 68.78 63.04 21.96
N GLN A 114 69.05 63.10 20.66
CA GLN A 114 70.43 63.15 20.15
C GLN A 114 71.16 64.43 20.58
N THR A 115 70.49 65.58 20.63
CA THR A 115 71.12 66.84 21.11
C THR A 115 71.43 66.82 22.61
N LYS A 116 70.83 65.88 23.35
CA LYS A 116 71.09 65.65 24.77
C LYS A 116 72.26 64.70 25.04
N LEU A 117 72.84 64.07 24.02
CA LEU A 117 73.97 63.16 24.22
C LEU A 117 75.15 63.90 24.89
N PRO A 118 75.87 63.25 25.84
CA PRO A 118 76.95 63.91 26.58
C PRO A 118 78.01 64.54 25.69
N VAL A 119 78.38 63.86 24.59
CA VAL A 119 79.36 64.35 23.61
C VAL A 119 78.85 65.61 22.92
N VAL A 120 77.59 65.62 22.46
CA VAL A 120 76.99 66.77 21.78
C VAL A 120 76.91 67.98 22.71
N ARG A 121 76.48 67.79 23.97
CA ARG A 121 76.48 68.89 24.96
C ARG A 121 77.88 69.43 25.22
N LYS A 122 78.87 68.55 25.40
CA LYS A 122 80.26 68.95 25.65
C LYS A 122 80.82 69.77 24.49
N VAL A 123 80.53 69.38 23.24
CA VAL A 123 80.91 70.16 22.06
C VAL A 123 80.25 71.54 22.06
N LEU A 124 78.95 71.63 22.37
CA LEU A 124 78.26 72.93 22.47
C LEU A 124 78.82 73.81 23.60
N ASP A 125 79.22 73.22 24.73
CA ASP A 125 79.86 73.95 25.83
C ASP A 125 81.25 74.48 25.43
N VAL A 126 82.03 73.71 24.65
CA VAL A 126 83.33 74.17 24.09
C VAL A 126 83.14 75.34 23.13
N ILE A 127 82.20 75.23 22.18
CA ILE A 127 81.91 76.30 21.22
C ILE A 127 81.40 77.57 21.92
N LYS A 128 80.69 77.41 23.05
CA LYS A 128 80.24 78.53 23.90
C LYS A 128 81.39 79.18 24.68
N GLU A 129 82.29 78.38 25.25
CA GLU A 129 83.45 78.88 26.00
C GLU A 129 84.48 79.57 25.09
N ALA A 130 84.61 79.11 23.84
CA ALA A 130 85.45 79.73 22.80
C ALA A 130 84.89 81.07 22.26
N ASP A 131 83.75 81.55 22.79
CA ASP A 131 83.03 82.76 22.37
C ASP A 131 82.75 82.80 20.85
N SER A 132 82.44 81.64 20.26
CA SER A 132 82.15 81.52 18.83
C SER A 132 80.81 82.15 18.47
N MET A 133 80.82 82.95 17.40
CA MET A 133 79.60 83.54 16.80
C MET A 133 78.61 82.45 16.33
N LEU A 134 79.04 81.20 16.17
CA LEU A 134 78.19 80.08 15.77
C LEU A 134 77.07 79.79 16.79
N MET A 135 77.29 80.03 18.08
CA MET A 135 76.27 79.81 19.12
C MET A 135 75.01 80.64 18.90
N ALA A 136 75.13 81.84 18.31
CA ALA A 136 73.99 82.68 17.97
C ALA A 136 73.05 82.03 16.94
N ASN A 137 73.59 81.15 16.07
CA ASN A 137 72.82 80.40 15.09
C ASN A 137 72.33 79.04 15.63
N VAL A 138 73.05 78.43 16.57
CA VAL A 138 72.71 77.12 17.14
C VAL A 138 71.51 77.20 18.08
N GLN A 139 71.50 78.18 18.99
CA GLN A 139 70.50 78.27 20.04
C GLN A 139 69.06 78.40 19.49
N PRO A 140 68.77 79.21 18.45
CA PRO A 140 67.43 79.28 17.85
C PRO A 140 66.94 77.95 17.27
N VAL A 141 67.80 77.22 16.54
CA VAL A 141 67.44 75.94 15.90
C VAL A 141 67.12 74.86 16.94
N LEU A 142 67.93 74.77 18.01
CA LEU A 142 67.67 73.83 19.11
C LEU A 142 66.39 74.19 19.89
N THR A 143 66.12 75.49 20.07
CA THR A 143 64.90 75.97 20.74
C THR A 143 63.65 75.66 19.92
N GLU A 144 63.71 75.85 18.59
CA GLU A 144 62.60 75.53 17.69
C GLU A 144 62.36 74.01 17.60
N LEU A 145 63.43 73.20 17.54
CA LEU A 145 63.33 71.73 17.62
C LEU A 145 62.62 71.28 18.91
N PHE A 146 63.03 71.82 20.06
CA PHE A 146 62.42 71.50 21.35
C PHE A 146 60.93 71.88 21.38
N LYS A 147 60.58 73.08 20.89
CA LYS A 147 59.20 73.56 20.83
C LYS A 147 58.33 72.65 19.96
N LEU A 148 58.79 72.28 18.77
CA LEU A 148 58.06 71.40 17.85
C LEU A 148 57.93 69.97 18.40
N HIS A 149 58.97 69.46 19.07
CA HIS A 149 58.89 68.18 19.77
C HIS A 149 57.85 68.20 20.89
N MET A 150 57.86 69.24 21.74
CA MET A 150 56.89 69.39 22.83
C MET A 150 55.46 69.48 22.30
N GLU A 151 55.23 70.22 21.21
CA GLU A 151 53.94 70.27 20.52
C GLU A 151 53.51 68.89 20.02
N ALA A 152 54.39 68.18 19.30
CA ALA A 152 54.09 66.87 18.75
C ALA A 152 53.77 65.84 19.86
N SER A 153 54.54 65.86 20.95
CA SER A 153 54.31 64.99 22.11
C SER A 153 52.96 65.26 22.79
N ASP A 154 52.57 66.53 22.94
CA ASP A 154 51.30 66.89 23.57
C ASP A 154 50.12 66.51 22.68
N ASN A 155 50.23 66.74 21.37
CA ASN A 155 49.22 66.35 20.38
C ASN A 155 48.98 64.84 20.35
N VAL A 156 50.04 64.03 20.37
CA VAL A 156 49.91 62.56 20.45
C VAL A 156 49.17 62.16 21.73
N ARG A 157 49.51 62.76 22.89
CA ARG A 157 48.85 62.44 24.16
C ARG A 157 47.34 62.69 24.11
N PHE A 158 46.91 63.84 23.59
CA PHE A 158 45.48 64.17 23.50
C PHE A 158 44.76 63.31 22.46
N LEU A 159 45.32 63.11 21.27
CA LEU A 159 44.71 62.31 20.22
C LEU A 159 44.59 60.82 20.60
N SER A 160 45.54 60.28 21.37
CA SER A 160 45.45 58.91 21.90
C SER A 160 44.22 58.69 22.78
N THR A 161 43.66 59.73 23.42
CA THR A 161 42.43 59.60 24.21
C THR A 161 41.18 59.30 23.36
N VAL A 162 41.19 59.68 22.08
CA VAL A 162 40.08 59.47 21.14
C VAL A 162 40.32 58.32 20.14
N GLU A 163 41.53 57.76 20.09
CA GLU A 163 41.92 56.70 19.15
C GLU A 163 40.98 55.50 19.15
N ARG A 164 40.54 55.04 20.34
CA ARG A 164 39.60 53.91 20.44
C ARG A 164 38.26 54.23 19.78
N HIS A 165 37.76 55.46 19.92
CA HIS A 165 36.50 55.86 19.30
C HIS A 165 36.63 55.88 17.77
N PHE A 166 37.74 56.39 17.24
CA PHE A 166 37.98 56.37 15.79
C PHE A 166 38.09 54.94 15.25
N LYS A 167 38.76 54.02 15.96
CA LYS A 167 38.80 52.59 15.59
C LYS A 167 37.42 51.96 15.57
N ASN A 168 36.55 52.29 16.52
CA ASN A 168 35.16 51.80 16.55
C ASN A 168 34.33 52.30 15.35
N ILE A 169 34.55 53.53 14.89
CA ILE A 169 33.85 54.08 13.72
C ILE A 169 34.33 53.41 12.43
N THR A 170 35.65 53.26 12.26
CA THR A 170 36.25 52.66 11.05
C THR A 170 36.01 51.15 10.97
N HIS A 171 36.26 50.42 12.06
CA HIS A 171 36.33 48.95 12.09
C HIS A 171 35.21 48.29 12.91
N GLY A 172 34.23 49.05 13.42
CA GLY A 172 33.11 48.48 14.16
C GLY A 172 32.36 47.40 13.36
N THR A 173 31.90 46.34 14.03
CA THR A 173 31.22 45.22 13.37
C THR A 173 29.79 45.57 12.92
N SER A 174 29.11 46.47 13.63
CA SER A 174 27.73 46.89 13.33
C SER A 174 27.53 48.40 13.52
N PHE A 175 26.46 48.96 12.95
CA PHE A 175 26.09 50.36 13.19
C PHE A 175 25.76 50.65 14.65
N HIS A 176 25.30 49.67 15.43
CA HIS A 176 25.06 49.83 16.86
C HIS A 176 26.32 50.28 17.61
N VAL A 177 27.47 49.68 17.29
CA VAL A 177 28.77 50.08 17.88
C VAL A 177 29.09 51.54 17.55
N VAL A 178 28.79 51.98 16.32
CA VAL A 178 29.01 53.35 15.87
C VAL A 178 28.04 54.32 16.57
N LEU A 179 26.76 53.96 16.67
CA LEU A 179 25.73 54.73 17.36
C LEU A 179 26.07 54.98 18.84
N ASP A 180 26.58 53.97 19.55
CA ASP A 180 27.03 54.11 20.94
C ASP A 180 28.33 54.93 21.07
N THR A 181 29.19 54.84 20.05
CA THR A 181 30.49 55.51 20.03
C THR A 181 30.38 57.01 19.75
N ILE A 182 29.44 57.47 18.90
CA ILE A 182 29.34 58.90 18.52
C ILE A 182 29.15 59.83 19.73
N PRO A 183 28.22 59.58 20.68
CA PRO A 183 28.03 60.46 21.84
C PRO A 183 29.21 60.44 22.82
N SER A 184 29.90 59.30 22.98
CA SER A 184 31.09 59.20 23.82
C SER A 184 32.29 59.89 23.18
N MET A 185 32.49 59.70 21.88
CA MET A 185 33.51 60.37 21.09
C MET A 185 33.36 61.89 21.12
N MET A 186 32.16 62.42 20.90
CA MET A 186 31.93 63.86 20.89
C MET A 186 32.20 64.50 22.27
N ARG A 187 31.91 63.77 23.36
CA ARG A 187 32.29 64.19 24.73
C ARG A 187 33.81 64.18 24.92
N ALA A 188 34.52 63.18 24.41
CA ALA A 188 35.98 63.12 24.48
C ALA A 188 36.63 64.26 23.66
N LEU A 189 36.11 64.56 22.46
CA LEU A 189 36.55 65.69 21.65
C LEU A 189 36.31 67.04 22.33
N ARG A 190 35.20 67.20 23.07
CA ARG A 190 35.00 68.35 23.95
C ARG A 190 36.11 68.48 24.99
N MET A 191 36.50 67.39 25.67
CA MET A 191 37.58 67.45 26.65
C MET A 191 38.92 67.82 25.99
N VAL A 192 39.20 67.29 24.79
CA VAL A 192 40.40 67.66 24.02
C VAL A 192 40.39 69.15 23.67
N TRP A 193 39.24 69.70 23.26
CA TRP A 193 39.09 71.14 22.97
C TRP A 193 39.35 72.04 24.18
N ILE A 194 38.88 71.63 25.36
CA ILE A 194 39.01 72.42 26.58
C ILE A 194 40.44 72.37 27.13
N ILE A 195 41.10 71.22 27.05
CA ILE A 195 42.36 70.96 27.77
C ILE A 195 43.59 71.14 26.87
N SER A 196 43.51 70.78 25.57
CA SER A 196 44.66 70.83 24.67
C SER A 196 45.08 72.26 24.35
N ARG A 197 46.38 72.51 24.31
CA ARG A 197 46.95 73.83 23.96
C ARG A 197 46.97 74.11 22.46
N HIS A 198 46.83 73.06 21.65
CA HIS A 198 46.99 73.11 20.19
C HIS A 198 45.70 72.71 19.47
N TYR A 199 44.95 71.74 19.99
CA TYR A 199 43.64 71.32 19.46
C TYR A 199 42.46 72.16 19.96
N ASN A 200 42.70 73.24 20.72
CA ASN A 200 41.69 74.25 21.07
C ASN A 200 41.54 75.38 20.02
N LYS A 201 42.11 75.18 18.82
CA LYS A 201 42.06 76.11 17.69
C LYS A 201 41.34 75.48 16.50
N ASP A 202 40.62 76.33 15.77
CA ASP A 202 39.88 75.94 14.56
C ASP A 202 40.77 75.29 13.50
N GLU A 203 42.00 75.78 13.33
CA GLU A 203 42.99 75.28 12.36
C GLU A 203 43.29 73.78 12.48
N ARG A 204 43.15 73.20 13.68
CA ARG A 204 43.42 71.78 13.96
C ARG A 204 42.13 70.97 14.18
N MET A 205 41.15 71.53 14.89
CA MET A 205 39.92 70.81 15.21
C MET A 205 39.00 70.68 13.99
N ILE A 206 38.91 71.68 13.10
CA ILE A 206 38.05 71.60 11.92
C ILE A 206 38.50 70.46 10.98
N PRO A 207 39.77 70.35 10.56
CA PRO A 207 40.21 69.24 9.71
C PRO A 207 39.97 67.88 10.36
N LEU A 208 40.16 67.74 11.67
CA LEU A 208 39.86 66.49 12.39
C LEU A 208 38.37 66.15 12.34
N MET A 209 37.49 67.12 12.58
CA MET A 209 36.04 66.93 12.51
C MET A 209 35.57 66.58 11.09
N GLU A 210 36.18 67.15 10.06
CA GLU A 210 35.93 66.76 8.66
C GLU A 210 36.36 65.34 8.35
N ARG A 211 37.52 64.92 8.83
CA ARG A 211 38.00 63.54 8.71
C ARG A 211 37.04 62.54 9.38
N ILE A 212 36.49 62.89 10.53
CA ILE A 212 35.47 62.08 11.22
C ILE A 212 34.16 62.03 10.39
N ALA A 213 33.68 63.17 9.92
CA ALA A 213 32.48 63.22 9.08
C ALA A 213 32.64 62.40 7.80
N TRP A 214 33.82 62.46 7.18
CA TRP A 214 34.18 61.64 6.01
C TRP A 214 34.13 60.15 6.35
N GLU A 215 34.71 59.73 7.46
CA GLU A 215 34.73 58.32 7.88
C GLU A 215 33.33 57.77 8.18
N ILE A 216 32.47 58.57 8.84
CA ILE A 216 31.07 58.18 9.10
C ILE A 216 30.29 58.05 7.77
N ALA A 217 30.46 59.00 6.85
CA ALA A 217 29.85 58.93 5.53
C ALA A 217 30.33 57.70 4.74
N GLU A 218 31.64 57.46 4.73
CA GLU A 218 32.26 56.31 4.05
C GLU A 218 31.76 54.98 4.64
N ARG A 219 31.63 54.89 5.97
CA ARG A 219 31.07 53.71 6.64
C ARG A 219 29.64 53.43 6.18
N VAL A 220 28.80 54.46 6.04
CA VAL A 220 27.43 54.30 5.54
C VAL A 220 27.40 53.83 4.10
N SER A 221 28.20 54.43 3.22
CA SER A 221 28.28 54.05 1.81
C SER A 221 28.71 52.59 1.62
N ARG A 222 29.64 52.08 2.44
CA ARG A 222 30.09 50.69 2.37
C ARG A 222 29.04 49.68 2.85
N VAL A 223 28.31 50.00 3.92
CA VAL A 223 27.34 49.07 4.51
C VAL A 223 26.01 49.08 3.75
N VAL A 224 25.57 50.23 3.25
CA VAL A 224 24.32 50.37 2.49
C VAL A 224 24.62 50.35 0.98
N ASN A 225 24.82 49.17 0.41
CA ASN A 225 25.04 49.03 -1.02
C ASN A 225 23.74 48.72 -1.77
N LEU A 226 23.22 49.66 -2.56
CA LEU A 226 21.92 49.52 -3.24
C LEU A 226 21.84 48.31 -4.19
N ARG A 227 22.97 47.88 -4.79
CA ARG A 227 22.98 46.73 -5.72
C ARG A 227 22.68 45.40 -5.04
N THR A 228 22.97 45.32 -3.74
CA THR A 228 22.76 44.09 -2.94
C THR A 228 21.69 44.27 -1.88
N LEU A 229 21.35 45.50 -1.49
CA LEU A 229 20.41 45.82 -0.41
C LEU A 229 19.06 45.14 -0.59
N PHE A 230 18.50 45.17 -1.81
CA PHE A 230 17.18 44.61 -2.11
C PHE A 230 17.19 43.08 -2.28
N ARG A 231 18.37 42.46 -2.38
CA ARG A 231 18.55 41.00 -2.44
C ARG A 231 18.70 40.36 -1.07
N GLU A 232 18.98 41.15 -0.04
CA GLU A 232 19.01 40.70 1.34
C GLU A 232 17.60 40.48 1.90
N ASN A 233 17.50 39.90 3.09
CA ASN A 233 16.22 39.84 3.80
C ASN A 233 15.70 41.27 4.06
N ARG A 234 14.43 41.53 3.68
CA ARG A 234 13.77 42.84 3.77
C ARG A 234 13.86 43.48 5.16
N THR A 235 13.63 42.72 6.23
CA THR A 235 13.72 43.24 7.61
C THR A 235 15.15 43.65 7.95
N SER A 236 16.14 42.87 7.52
CA SER A 236 17.57 43.21 7.68
C SER A 236 17.92 44.47 6.88
N ALA A 237 17.48 44.57 5.63
CA ALA A 237 17.71 45.72 4.76
C ALA A 237 17.08 47.01 5.33
N GLN A 238 15.86 46.92 5.88
CA GLN A 238 15.19 48.03 6.56
C GLN A 238 15.94 48.47 7.82
N HIS A 239 16.35 47.52 8.67
CA HIS A 239 17.14 47.84 9.86
C HIS A 239 18.47 48.51 9.48
N LYS A 240 19.19 47.99 8.47
CA LYS A 240 20.46 48.57 7.98
C LYS A 240 20.29 50.00 7.49
N THR A 241 19.27 50.29 6.68
CA THR A 241 19.02 51.64 6.15
C THR A 241 18.56 52.60 7.24
N LEU A 242 17.75 52.13 8.20
CA LEU A 242 17.32 52.91 9.36
C LEU A 242 18.50 53.25 10.29
N ASP A 243 19.34 52.28 10.61
CA ASP A 243 20.53 52.48 11.45
C ASP A 243 21.55 53.40 10.78
N ALA A 244 21.74 53.28 9.47
CA ALA A 244 22.57 54.20 8.70
C ALA A 244 22.06 55.64 8.76
N LYS A 245 20.75 55.84 8.53
CA LYS A 245 20.09 57.15 8.66
C LYS A 245 20.24 57.71 10.08
N ASN A 246 20.03 56.88 11.10
CA ASN A 246 20.15 57.26 12.50
C ASN A 246 21.59 57.65 12.86
N THR A 247 22.58 56.93 12.33
CA THR A 247 24.01 57.21 12.55
C THR A 247 24.39 58.60 12.04
N LEU A 248 23.99 58.92 10.81
CA LEU A 248 24.26 60.23 10.19
C LEU A 248 23.54 61.37 10.92
N LYS A 249 22.29 61.15 11.34
CA LYS A 249 21.54 62.15 12.14
C LYS A 249 22.12 62.31 13.54
N LEU A 250 22.56 61.23 14.18
CA LEU A 250 23.14 61.26 15.52
C LEU A 250 24.48 61.99 15.53
N TRP A 251 25.30 61.86 14.49
CA TRP A 251 26.53 62.65 14.31
C TRP A 251 26.25 64.16 14.44
N LYS A 252 25.29 64.65 13.64
CA LYS A 252 24.88 66.06 13.66
C LYS A 252 24.26 66.47 14.98
N LYS A 253 23.36 65.64 15.52
CA LYS A 253 22.70 65.90 16.81
C LYS A 253 23.72 65.99 17.95
N ALA A 254 24.63 65.03 18.05
CA ALA A 254 25.66 64.99 19.10
C ALA A 254 26.57 66.23 19.05
N TYR A 255 26.91 66.72 17.84
CA TYR A 255 27.66 67.97 17.69
C TYR A 255 26.89 69.16 18.29
N PHE A 256 25.62 69.34 17.94
CA PHE A 256 24.81 70.45 18.47
C PHE A 256 24.54 70.33 19.98
N ASP A 257 24.34 69.11 20.49
CA ASP A 257 24.16 68.85 21.92
C ASP A 257 25.42 69.24 22.72
N ILE A 258 26.61 68.95 22.18
CA ILE A 258 27.89 69.34 22.80
C ILE A 258 28.13 70.83 22.67
N ARG A 259 27.87 71.42 21.50
CA ARG A 259 27.94 72.87 21.30
C ARG A 259 27.09 73.63 22.32
N ALA A 260 25.83 73.23 22.50
CA ALA A 260 24.92 73.86 23.44
C ALA A 260 25.45 73.78 24.89
N LYS A 261 26.10 72.66 25.27
CA LYS A 261 26.73 72.52 26.59
C LYS A 261 27.96 73.42 26.76
N ILE A 262 28.77 73.59 25.73
CA ILE A 262 29.93 74.50 25.75
C ILE A 262 29.45 75.95 25.86
N GLU A 263 28.45 76.36 25.07
CA GLU A 263 27.84 77.70 25.15
C GLU A 263 27.22 77.98 26.52
N ALA A 264 26.50 77.00 27.10
CA ALA A 264 25.91 77.11 28.43
C ALA A 264 26.95 77.25 29.55
N SER A 265 28.17 76.71 29.37
CA SER A 265 29.24 76.83 30.36
C SER A 265 29.82 78.24 30.46
N GLY A 266 29.72 79.04 29.39
CA GLY A 266 30.15 80.44 29.30
C GLY A 266 31.65 80.73 29.52
N ARG A 267 32.44 79.72 29.90
CA ARG A 267 33.86 79.86 30.27
C ARG A 267 34.83 79.26 29.24
N GLU A 268 34.31 78.47 28.31
CA GLU A 268 35.07 77.70 27.33
C GLU A 268 35.14 78.43 25.97
N ALA A 269 36.17 78.14 25.15
CA ALA A 269 36.30 78.70 23.80
C ALA A 269 35.13 78.25 22.89
N ARG A 270 34.67 79.15 22.01
CA ARG A 270 33.50 78.93 21.16
C ARG A 270 33.68 77.72 20.23
N TRP A 271 32.78 76.75 20.33
CA TRP A 271 32.73 75.55 19.47
C TRP A 271 31.71 75.75 18.34
N GLU A 272 32.11 76.43 17.27
CA GLU A 272 31.28 76.58 16.07
C GLU A 272 32.12 76.45 14.80
N PHE A 273 31.77 75.47 13.96
CA PHE A 273 32.47 75.16 12.72
C PHE A 273 31.52 75.31 11.51
N ASP A 274 32.09 75.36 10.30
CA ASP A 274 31.31 75.44 9.06
C ASP A 274 30.42 74.21 8.88
N ARG A 275 29.10 74.45 8.91
CA ARG A 275 28.07 73.41 8.82
C ARG A 275 28.06 72.70 7.47
N LYS A 276 28.40 73.41 6.38
CA LYS A 276 28.42 72.79 5.05
C LYS A 276 29.53 71.75 4.98
N ARG A 277 30.72 72.11 5.45
CA ARG A 277 31.89 71.23 5.51
C ARG A 277 31.64 69.96 6.32
N LEU A 278 30.92 70.06 7.44
CA LEU A 278 30.67 68.93 8.33
C LEU A 278 29.43 68.09 7.99
N PHE A 279 28.36 68.71 7.48
CA PHE A 279 27.05 68.06 7.45
C PHE A 279 26.41 67.91 6.06
N GLU A 280 26.82 68.65 5.03
CA GLU A 280 26.14 68.65 3.73
C GLU A 280 26.08 67.23 3.12
N ARG A 281 27.23 66.55 3.08
CA ARG A 281 27.32 65.16 2.61
C ARG A 281 26.50 64.21 3.50
N THR A 282 26.64 64.29 4.81
CA THR A 282 25.95 63.35 5.73
C THR A 282 24.43 63.57 5.75
N ASP A 283 23.96 64.81 5.63
CA ASP A 283 22.54 65.15 5.57
C ASP A 283 21.91 64.61 4.28
N TYR A 284 22.59 64.80 3.15
CA TYR A 284 22.14 64.24 1.86
C TYR A 284 22.07 62.72 1.92
N MET A 285 23.13 62.04 2.40
CA MET A 285 23.14 60.58 2.55
C MET A 285 22.05 60.08 3.50
N ALA A 286 21.71 60.84 4.55
CA ALA A 286 20.62 60.51 5.46
C ALA A 286 19.25 60.62 4.79
N SER A 287 19.09 61.54 3.83
CA SER A 287 17.90 61.60 2.96
C SER A 287 17.78 60.35 2.10
N ILE A 288 18.87 59.96 1.41
CA ILE A 288 18.90 58.75 0.58
C ILE A 288 18.57 57.49 1.38
N CYS A 289 19.17 57.32 2.57
CA CYS A 289 18.84 56.20 3.45
C CYS A 289 17.36 56.22 3.91
N GLY A 290 16.78 57.42 4.04
CA GLY A 290 15.37 57.61 4.31
C GLY A 290 14.47 57.15 3.15
N ASP A 291 14.82 57.53 1.93
CA ASP A 291 14.12 57.13 0.72
C ASP A 291 14.18 55.61 0.52
N LEU A 292 15.36 55.00 0.72
CA LEU A 292 15.53 53.54 0.64
C LEU A 292 14.72 52.79 1.69
N TYR A 293 14.65 53.32 2.91
CA TYR A 293 13.79 52.76 3.95
C TYR A 293 12.31 52.85 3.55
N GLU A 294 11.87 53.97 2.96
CA GLU A 294 10.51 54.13 2.43
C GLU A 294 10.22 53.08 1.35
N VAL A 295 11.12 52.89 0.39
CA VAL A 295 10.98 51.86 -0.67
C VAL A 295 10.79 50.47 -0.08
N LEU A 296 11.65 50.08 0.86
CA LEU A 296 11.56 48.78 1.53
C LEU A 296 10.29 48.63 2.36
N GLN A 297 9.81 49.71 2.98
CA GLN A 297 8.54 49.72 3.71
C GLN A 297 7.35 49.53 2.76
N VAL A 298 7.36 50.21 1.61
CA VAL A 298 6.31 50.07 0.59
C VAL A 298 6.24 48.65 0.04
N MET A 299 7.39 48.03 -0.22
CA MET A 299 7.43 46.62 -0.62
C MET A 299 6.79 45.72 0.45
N GLU A 300 7.19 45.87 1.72
CA GLU A 300 6.63 45.08 2.83
C GLU A 300 5.11 45.26 2.96
N GLU A 301 4.61 46.49 2.85
CA GLU A 301 3.17 46.77 2.88
C GLU A 301 2.41 46.06 1.75
N PHE A 302 2.95 46.01 0.52
CA PHE A 302 2.34 45.24 -0.56
C PHE A 302 2.40 43.74 -0.33
N TYR A 303 3.52 43.22 0.19
CA TYR A 303 3.68 41.80 0.51
C TYR A 303 2.75 41.33 1.63
N ASN A 304 2.51 42.19 2.62
CA ASN A 304 1.53 41.92 3.68
C ASN A 304 0.13 41.77 3.08
N ILE A 305 -0.26 42.65 2.16
CA ILE A 305 -1.57 42.63 1.50
C ILE A 305 -1.73 41.43 0.56
N PHE A 306 -0.74 41.19 -0.30
CA PHE A 306 -0.74 40.10 -1.29
C PHE A 306 -0.15 38.79 -0.74
N GLY A 307 -0.34 38.56 0.56
CA GLY A 307 0.09 37.35 1.24
C GLY A 307 -0.74 36.10 0.88
N PRO A 308 -0.39 34.94 1.47
CA PRO A 308 -1.12 33.69 1.25
C PRO A 308 -2.59 33.76 1.68
N GLU A 309 -2.94 34.67 2.59
CA GLU A 309 -4.30 34.81 3.11
C GLU A 309 -5.26 35.36 2.05
N LEU A 310 -4.85 36.37 1.29
CA LEU A 310 -5.62 36.87 0.14
C LEU A 310 -5.71 35.80 -0.96
N LYS A 311 -4.64 35.03 -1.21
CA LYS A 311 -4.67 33.89 -2.15
C LYS A 311 -5.68 32.81 -1.76
N ALA A 312 -5.88 32.55 -0.47
CA ALA A 312 -6.80 31.54 0.02
C ALA A 312 -8.28 31.93 -0.18
N VAL A 313 -8.57 33.23 -0.12
CA VAL A 313 -9.94 33.77 -0.21
C VAL A 313 -10.34 34.10 -1.65
N THR A 314 -9.36 34.42 -2.51
CA THR A 314 -9.60 34.75 -3.92
C THR A 314 -9.66 33.52 -4.83
N GLY A 315 -10.41 33.63 -5.93
CA GLY A 315 -10.56 32.57 -6.94
C GLY A 315 -9.44 32.53 -7.99
N ASP A 316 -8.58 33.54 -8.05
CA ASP A 316 -7.58 33.74 -9.11
C ASP A 316 -6.18 34.06 -8.54
N PRO A 317 -5.41 33.03 -8.14
CA PRO A 317 -4.08 33.23 -7.56
C PRO A 317 -3.05 33.76 -8.56
N LYS A 318 -3.26 33.58 -9.87
CA LYS A 318 -2.31 34.03 -10.91
C LYS A 318 -2.21 35.55 -10.95
N ARG A 319 -3.34 36.24 -10.86
CA ARG A 319 -3.37 37.70 -10.87
C ARG A 319 -2.67 38.31 -9.65
N ILE A 320 -2.65 37.61 -8.51
CA ILE A 320 -1.87 38.01 -7.33
C ILE A 320 -0.37 37.84 -7.59
N ASP A 321 0.04 36.72 -8.21
CA ASP A 321 1.44 36.48 -8.57
C ASP A 321 1.94 37.52 -9.58
N ASP A 322 1.10 37.90 -10.56
CA ASP A 322 1.43 38.94 -11.55
C ASP A 322 1.66 40.31 -10.88
N VAL A 323 0.81 40.68 -9.90
CA VAL A 323 0.99 41.92 -9.12
C VAL A 323 2.25 41.86 -8.26
N LEU A 324 2.54 40.73 -7.60
CA LEU A 324 3.77 40.55 -6.82
C LEU A 324 5.03 40.64 -7.68
N CYS A 325 5.02 40.07 -8.89
CA CYS A 325 6.13 40.19 -9.84
C CYS A 325 6.39 41.66 -10.22
N ARG A 326 5.33 42.47 -10.36
CA ARG A 326 5.47 43.92 -10.58
C ARG A 326 6.00 44.66 -9.35
N VAL A 327 5.58 44.27 -8.15
CA VAL A 327 6.12 44.80 -6.89
C VAL A 327 7.62 44.51 -6.77
N ASP A 328 8.07 43.31 -7.13
CA ASP A 328 9.51 42.98 -7.17
C ASP A 328 10.26 43.77 -8.25
N SER A 329 9.58 44.08 -9.36
CA SER A 329 10.16 44.89 -10.44
C SER A 329 10.35 46.37 -10.06
N LEU A 330 9.72 46.86 -8.98
CA LEU A 330 9.85 48.25 -8.52
C LEU A 330 11.28 48.64 -8.13
N VAL A 331 12.09 47.67 -7.66
CA VAL A 331 13.46 47.93 -7.21
C VAL A 331 14.52 47.73 -8.29
N THR A 332 14.15 47.13 -9.43
CA THR A 332 15.07 46.88 -10.56
C THR A 332 15.80 48.15 -11.05
N PRO A 333 15.14 49.32 -11.19
CA PRO A 333 15.83 50.57 -11.55
C PRO A 333 16.87 51.01 -10.51
N MET A 334 16.67 50.67 -9.23
CA MET A 334 17.59 51.00 -8.14
C MET A 334 18.75 50.00 -8.02
N GLU A 335 18.55 48.74 -8.42
CA GLU A 335 19.63 47.75 -8.49
C GLU A 335 20.60 48.00 -9.66
N SER A 336 20.11 48.57 -10.76
CA SER A 336 20.84 48.76 -12.02
C SER A 336 21.41 50.17 -12.24
N LEU A 337 21.55 50.96 -11.16
CA LEU A 337 22.06 52.33 -11.24
C LEU A 337 23.47 52.41 -11.84
N THR A 338 23.62 53.36 -12.78
CA THR A 338 24.88 53.71 -13.45
C THR A 338 25.67 54.81 -12.73
N PHE A 339 25.10 55.40 -11.68
CA PHE A 339 25.69 56.46 -10.86
C PHE A 339 25.65 56.09 -9.37
N ASP A 340 26.49 56.75 -8.57
CA ASP A 340 26.46 56.61 -7.11
C ASP A 340 25.36 57.49 -6.50
N PRO A 341 24.33 56.94 -5.84
CA PRO A 341 23.24 57.71 -5.26
C PRO A 341 23.67 58.57 -4.05
N PHE A 342 24.76 58.21 -3.35
CA PHE A 342 25.26 58.97 -2.20
C PHE A 342 26.10 60.18 -2.59
N SER A 343 26.47 60.31 -3.86
CA SER A 343 27.11 61.50 -4.38
C SER A 343 26.08 62.63 -4.57
N ILE A 344 26.37 63.80 -3.99
CA ILE A 344 25.49 64.98 -4.13
C ILE A 344 25.35 65.40 -5.61
N LYS A 345 26.37 65.14 -6.44
CA LYS A 345 26.38 65.49 -7.87
C LYS A 345 25.30 64.78 -8.68
N SER A 346 24.79 63.65 -8.19
CA SER A 346 23.76 62.82 -8.82
C SER A 346 22.36 63.02 -8.22
N SER A 347 22.17 64.04 -7.38
CA SER A 347 20.90 64.27 -6.66
C SER A 347 19.67 64.40 -7.57
N HIS A 348 19.79 65.04 -8.73
CA HIS A 348 18.68 65.17 -9.68
C HIS A 348 18.31 63.83 -10.33
N TYR A 349 19.29 62.97 -10.61
CA TYR A 349 19.04 61.62 -11.14
C TYR A 349 18.37 60.73 -10.10
N TRP A 350 18.80 60.80 -8.83
CA TRP A 350 18.15 60.05 -7.74
C TRP A 350 16.70 60.48 -7.56
N LYS A 351 16.43 61.79 -7.59
CA LYS A 351 15.07 62.32 -7.50
C LYS A 351 14.17 61.77 -8.61
N TYR A 352 14.66 61.73 -9.85
CA TYR A 352 13.91 61.14 -10.97
C TYR A 352 13.56 59.66 -10.73
N VAL A 353 14.52 58.86 -10.26
CA VAL A 353 14.29 57.44 -9.93
C VAL A 353 13.22 57.27 -8.85
N MET A 354 13.23 58.12 -7.81
CA MET A 354 12.23 58.10 -6.75
C MET A 354 10.84 58.58 -7.20
N ASP A 355 10.77 59.55 -8.11
CA ASP A 355 9.51 60.02 -8.67
C ASP A 355 8.85 58.94 -9.56
N GLU A 356 9.63 58.26 -10.41
CA GLU A 356 9.16 57.09 -11.20
C GLU A 356 8.68 55.95 -10.29
N PHE A 357 9.42 55.63 -9.23
CA PHE A 357 9.00 54.64 -8.23
C PHE A 357 7.64 54.99 -7.61
N LYS A 358 7.42 56.25 -7.22
CA LYS A 358 6.15 56.70 -6.65
C LYS A 358 4.98 56.59 -7.62
N ILE A 359 5.20 56.89 -8.90
CA ILE A 359 4.18 56.75 -9.95
C ILE A 359 3.79 55.28 -10.11
N GLU A 360 4.75 54.37 -10.26
CA GLU A 360 4.47 52.95 -10.46
C GLU A 360 3.77 52.34 -9.24
N VAL A 361 4.16 52.75 -8.04
CA VAL A 361 3.48 52.41 -6.78
C VAL A 361 2.00 52.82 -6.77
N MET A 362 1.66 54.02 -7.26
CA MET A 362 0.26 54.48 -7.36
C MET A 362 -0.54 53.65 -8.38
N VAL A 363 0.10 53.22 -9.47
CA VAL A 363 -0.53 52.35 -10.48
C VAL A 363 -0.87 50.98 -9.87
N ILE A 364 0.09 50.36 -9.19
CA ILE A 364 -0.12 49.08 -8.49
C ILE A 364 -1.21 49.21 -7.42
N GLU A 365 -1.24 50.32 -6.67
CA GLU A 365 -2.28 50.55 -5.66
C GLU A 365 -3.70 50.67 -6.26
N LYS A 366 -3.84 51.33 -7.42
CA LYS A 366 -5.12 51.43 -8.12
C LYS A 366 -5.59 50.06 -8.62
N GLU A 367 -4.68 49.26 -9.16
CA GLU A 367 -4.95 47.90 -9.59
C GLU A 367 -5.35 46.99 -8.42
N ALA A 368 -4.65 47.10 -7.29
CA ALA A 368 -4.97 46.39 -6.06
C ALA A 368 -6.41 46.65 -5.58
N LYS A 369 -6.86 47.92 -5.61
CA LYS A 369 -8.24 48.29 -5.26
C LYS A 369 -9.26 47.63 -6.18
N ASN A 370 -9.03 47.68 -7.49
CA ASN A 370 -9.92 47.04 -8.47
C ASN A 370 -9.94 45.51 -8.27
N PHE A 371 -8.79 44.91 -8.00
CA PHE A 371 -8.69 43.47 -7.74
C PHE A 371 -9.46 43.04 -6.49
N ILE A 372 -9.39 43.82 -5.40
CA ILE A 372 -10.16 43.59 -4.17
C ILE A 372 -11.66 43.70 -4.47
N ASP A 373 -12.10 44.68 -5.27
CA ASP A 373 -13.50 44.84 -5.65
C ASP A 373 -14.07 43.66 -6.44
N GLU A 374 -13.28 43.05 -7.31
CA GLU A 374 -13.68 41.89 -8.10
C GLU A 374 -13.64 40.60 -7.28
N SER A 375 -12.60 40.44 -6.45
CA SER A 375 -12.39 39.23 -5.65
C SER A 375 -13.47 39.05 -4.58
N PHE A 376 -13.87 40.13 -3.90
CA PHE A 376 -14.91 40.07 -2.86
C PHE A 376 -16.33 39.86 -3.41
N LYS A 377 -16.55 39.99 -4.73
CA LYS A 377 -17.83 39.60 -5.37
C LYS A 377 -17.94 38.08 -5.59
N THR A 378 -16.81 37.36 -5.57
CA THR A 378 -16.72 35.91 -5.88
C THR A 378 -16.12 35.12 -4.72
N LEU A 379 -16.46 35.49 -3.49
CA LEU A 379 -16.00 34.80 -2.28
C LEU A 379 -16.48 33.35 -2.23
N ARG A 380 -15.58 32.44 -1.85
CA ARG A 380 -15.90 31.02 -1.65
C ARG A 380 -16.53 30.74 -0.30
N SER A 381 -16.10 31.47 0.73
CA SER A 381 -16.52 31.30 2.12
C SER A 381 -16.56 32.66 2.81
N ALA A 382 -17.66 32.94 3.49
CA ALA A 382 -17.80 34.16 4.29
C ALA A 382 -16.89 34.15 5.52
N GLU A 383 -16.71 32.99 6.18
CA GLU A 383 -15.84 32.82 7.35
C GLU A 383 -14.37 33.13 7.01
N ALA A 384 -13.82 32.49 5.97
CA ALA A 384 -12.43 32.70 5.58
C ALA A 384 -12.16 34.16 5.16
N ALA A 385 -13.12 34.78 4.48
CA ALA A 385 -13.05 36.19 4.09
C ALA A 385 -13.07 37.13 5.31
N PHE A 386 -13.86 36.79 6.33
CA PHE A 386 -13.94 37.57 7.56
C PHE A 386 -12.66 37.48 8.39
N ASP A 387 -12.12 36.28 8.58
CA ASP A 387 -10.85 36.07 9.29
C ASP A 387 -9.69 36.80 8.62
N MET A 388 -9.67 36.78 7.28
CA MET A 388 -8.71 37.54 6.48
C MET A 388 -8.83 39.05 6.74
N LEU A 389 -10.05 39.62 6.70
CA LEU A 389 -10.26 41.05 6.97
C LEU A 389 -9.85 41.44 8.40
N LEU A 390 -10.14 40.59 9.39
CA LEU A 390 -9.72 40.82 10.78
C LEU A 390 -8.20 40.90 10.91
N LYS A 391 -7.47 40.00 10.26
CA LYS A 391 -6.00 40.06 10.24
C LYS A 391 -5.50 41.33 9.58
N PHE A 392 -6.10 41.75 8.47
CA PHE A 392 -5.75 43.02 7.81
C PHE A 392 -6.10 44.27 8.63
N LYS A 393 -7.06 44.19 9.56
CA LYS A 393 -7.31 45.26 10.53
C LYS A 393 -6.11 45.50 11.46
N HIS A 394 -5.38 44.43 11.80
CA HIS A 394 -4.27 44.48 12.75
C HIS A 394 -2.88 44.55 12.10
N ILE A 395 -2.77 44.30 10.79
CA ILE A 395 -1.51 44.35 10.04
C ILE A 395 -1.29 45.76 9.45
N ARG A 396 -0.06 46.28 9.61
CA ARG A 396 0.37 47.54 8.98
C ARG A 396 0.29 47.40 7.46
N SER A 397 -0.63 48.14 6.87
CA SER A 397 -0.99 48.08 5.47
C SER A 397 -1.21 49.48 4.91
N ARG A 398 -1.14 49.61 3.59
CA ARG A 398 -1.45 50.84 2.86
C ARG A 398 -2.85 51.33 3.20
N GLU A 399 -2.96 52.51 3.79
CA GLU A 399 -4.24 53.05 4.28
C GLU A 399 -5.35 53.05 3.23
N ALA A 400 -5.01 53.37 1.98
CA ALA A 400 -5.97 53.44 0.91
C ALA A 400 -6.53 52.07 0.48
N ILE A 401 -5.72 51.00 0.63
CA ILE A 401 -6.17 49.63 0.40
C ILE A 401 -6.93 49.14 1.63
N ASN A 402 -6.48 49.47 2.84
CA ASN A 402 -7.18 49.13 4.09
C ASN A 402 -8.61 49.70 4.11
N ARG A 403 -8.78 50.98 3.75
CA ARG A 403 -10.12 51.59 3.60
C ARG A 403 -11.00 50.83 2.62
N GLN A 404 -10.44 50.38 1.49
CA GLN A 404 -11.18 49.61 0.50
C GLN A 404 -11.61 48.24 1.06
N MET A 405 -10.72 47.55 1.78
CA MET A 405 -11.01 46.26 2.41
C MET A 405 -12.10 46.37 3.48
N MET A 406 -12.09 47.42 4.30
CA MET A 406 -13.13 47.64 5.33
C MET A 406 -14.52 47.89 4.72
N MET A 407 -14.61 48.40 3.49
CA MET A 407 -15.89 48.54 2.79
C MET A 407 -16.49 47.19 2.33
N LYS A 408 -15.73 46.09 2.38
CA LYS A 408 -16.14 44.77 1.87
C LYS A 408 -16.86 43.86 2.87
N PHE A 409 -17.06 44.30 4.12
CA PHE A 409 -17.89 43.54 5.07
C PHE A 409 -19.31 43.27 4.53
N ASN A 410 -19.88 44.22 3.79
CA ASN A 410 -21.19 44.05 3.14
C ASN A 410 -21.22 42.91 2.11
N ASP A 411 -20.11 42.64 1.43
CA ASP A 411 -20.00 41.55 0.46
C ASP A 411 -19.87 40.18 1.17
N ILE A 412 -19.16 40.14 2.31
CA ILE A 412 -19.08 38.95 3.18
C ILE A 412 -20.46 38.58 3.73
N LEU A 413 -21.22 39.57 4.22
CA LEU A 413 -22.58 39.36 4.72
C LEU A 413 -23.51 38.80 3.63
N VAL A 414 -23.38 39.29 2.38
CA VAL A 414 -24.12 38.73 1.23
C VAL A 414 -23.73 37.27 0.97
N GLN A 415 -22.44 36.95 1.03
CA GLN A 415 -21.99 35.57 0.85
C GLN A 415 -22.52 34.66 1.96
N TYR A 416 -22.52 35.10 3.22
CA TYR A 416 -23.09 34.33 4.32
C TYR A 416 -24.61 34.14 4.19
N CYS A 417 -25.33 35.16 3.70
CA CYS A 417 -26.75 35.01 3.34
C CYS A 417 -26.99 33.88 2.32
N LYS A 418 -26.13 33.75 1.31
CA LYS A 418 -26.19 32.66 0.33
C LYS A 418 -25.86 31.31 0.96
N GLU A 419 -24.89 31.25 1.87
CA GLU A 419 -24.54 30.03 2.60
C GLU A 419 -25.72 29.55 3.48
N ILE A 420 -26.40 30.47 4.18
CA ILE A 420 -27.63 30.17 4.92
C ILE A 420 -28.70 29.61 3.96
N ASP A 421 -28.91 30.21 2.79
CA ASP A 421 -29.88 29.72 1.80
C ASP A 421 -29.57 28.31 1.31
N ILE A 422 -28.30 28.02 1.03
CA ILE A 422 -27.86 26.69 0.60
C ILE A 422 -28.12 25.66 1.69
N ILE A 423 -27.78 25.98 2.94
CA ILE A 423 -28.00 25.09 4.08
C ILE A 423 -29.49 24.90 4.35
N ASN A 424 -30.28 25.97 4.27
CA ASN A 424 -31.73 25.92 4.40
C ASN A 424 -32.36 25.04 3.31
N LYS A 425 -31.93 25.20 2.06
CA LYS A 425 -32.38 24.38 0.93
C LYS A 425 -32.02 22.90 1.14
N LEU A 426 -30.80 22.61 1.58
CA LEU A 426 -30.36 21.25 1.88
C LEU A 426 -31.18 20.62 3.02
N PHE A 427 -31.51 21.42 4.04
CA PHE A 427 -32.38 21.00 5.13
C PHE A 427 -33.79 20.67 4.63
N VAL A 428 -34.46 21.61 3.95
CA VAL A 428 -35.84 21.42 3.46
C VAL A 428 -35.95 20.25 2.48
N GLN A 429 -34.95 20.03 1.62
CA GLN A 429 -34.96 18.93 0.66
C GLN A 429 -34.82 17.54 1.29
N ASN A 430 -34.12 17.42 2.42
CA ASN A 430 -33.79 16.13 3.03
C ASN A 430 -34.45 15.91 4.40
N GLN A 431 -35.31 16.82 4.88
CA GLN A 431 -35.92 16.73 6.22
C GLN A 431 -36.74 15.43 6.41
N ASP A 432 -37.34 14.90 5.35
CA ASP A 432 -38.16 13.68 5.41
C ASP A 432 -37.30 12.40 5.44
N ASN A 433 -36.15 12.42 4.74
CA ASN A 433 -35.20 11.30 4.69
C ASN A 433 -33.76 11.84 4.75
N PRO A 434 -33.26 12.19 5.95
CA PRO A 434 -31.95 12.79 6.08
C PRO A 434 -30.84 11.78 5.81
N PRO A 435 -29.70 12.20 5.23
CA PRO A 435 -28.56 11.33 5.03
C PRO A 435 -27.93 10.97 6.39
N LEU A 436 -28.10 9.72 6.81
CA LEU A 436 -27.59 9.21 8.08
C LEU A 436 -26.24 8.53 7.93
N TYR A 437 -25.37 8.66 8.93
CA TYR A 437 -24.16 7.85 9.02
C TYR A 437 -24.50 6.39 9.33
N LYS A 438 -23.61 5.47 8.92
CA LYS A 438 -23.78 4.03 9.15
C LYS A 438 -23.97 3.74 10.65
N ASN A 439 -24.96 2.90 10.97
CA ASN A 439 -25.32 2.46 12.33
C ASN A 439 -25.94 3.54 13.24
N LEU A 440 -26.25 4.74 12.74
CA LEU A 440 -27.10 5.68 13.48
C LEU A 440 -28.57 5.27 13.34
N PRO A 441 -29.35 5.34 14.44
CA PRO A 441 -30.77 5.04 14.39
C PRO A 441 -31.53 6.23 13.76
N PRO A 442 -32.74 6.01 13.20
CA PRO A 442 -33.41 6.94 12.30
C PRO A 442 -33.73 8.33 12.91
N VAL A 443 -34.15 8.41 14.17
CA VAL A 443 -34.55 9.64 14.86
C VAL A 443 -33.34 10.40 15.38
N ALA A 444 -32.50 9.77 16.21
CA ALA A 444 -31.30 10.43 16.73
C ALA A 444 -30.33 10.80 15.60
N GLY A 445 -30.25 9.97 14.55
CA GLY A 445 -29.48 10.28 13.34
C GLY A 445 -29.99 11.52 12.61
N ALA A 446 -31.32 11.66 12.47
CA ALA A 446 -31.95 12.83 11.86
C ALA A 446 -31.66 14.11 12.66
N ILE A 447 -31.73 14.04 14.00
CA ILE A 447 -31.39 15.15 14.90
C ILE A 447 -29.90 15.49 14.79
N CYS A 448 -29.00 14.50 14.80
CA CYS A 448 -27.56 14.73 14.60
C CYS A 448 -27.27 15.44 13.27
N TRP A 449 -27.94 15.02 12.19
CA TRP A 449 -27.80 15.65 10.89
C TRP A 449 -28.27 17.10 10.91
N GLU A 450 -29.46 17.39 11.44
CA GLU A 450 -29.97 18.76 11.60
C GLU A 450 -29.01 19.61 12.44
N ARG A 451 -28.62 19.14 13.63
CA ARG A 451 -27.68 19.86 14.52
C ARG A 451 -26.35 20.15 13.82
N SER A 452 -25.89 19.26 12.93
CA SER A 452 -24.66 19.50 12.15
C SER A 452 -24.82 20.66 11.16
N LEU A 453 -25.99 20.79 10.52
CA LEU A 453 -26.30 21.91 9.63
C LEU A 453 -26.43 23.21 10.42
N PHE A 454 -27.15 23.17 11.54
CA PHE A 454 -27.30 24.31 12.43
C PHE A 454 -25.95 24.77 12.99
N TYR A 455 -25.07 23.84 13.38
CA TYR A 455 -23.73 24.18 13.86
C TYR A 455 -22.91 24.93 12.81
N ARG A 456 -23.01 24.55 11.51
CA ARG A 456 -22.29 25.22 10.43
C ARG A 456 -22.69 26.67 10.26
N ILE A 457 -24.00 26.98 10.28
CA ILE A 457 -24.45 28.39 10.23
C ILE A 457 -24.11 29.11 11.54
N LYS A 458 -24.26 28.46 12.69
CA LYS A 458 -23.96 29.03 14.00
C LYS A 458 -22.49 29.43 14.14
N HIS A 459 -21.57 28.62 13.62
CA HIS A 459 -20.14 28.89 13.70
C HIS A 459 -19.78 30.23 13.06
N THR A 460 -20.23 30.46 11.82
CA THR A 460 -19.92 31.67 11.07
C THR A 460 -20.52 32.93 11.70
N ILE A 461 -21.77 32.89 12.18
CA ILE A 461 -22.40 34.07 12.80
C ILE A 461 -21.76 34.43 14.16
N LEU A 462 -21.28 33.45 14.93
CA LEU A 462 -20.57 33.72 16.18
C LEU A 462 -19.27 34.48 15.93
N ARG A 463 -18.57 34.19 14.82
CA ARG A 463 -17.38 34.96 14.42
C ARG A 463 -17.73 36.41 14.10
N PHE A 464 -18.86 36.66 13.44
CA PHE A 464 -19.31 38.02 13.16
C PHE A 464 -19.70 38.81 14.42
N GLN A 465 -20.09 38.12 15.51
CA GLN A 465 -20.35 38.78 16.80
C GLN A 465 -19.07 39.31 17.48
N GLU A 466 -17.87 38.86 17.08
CA GLU A 466 -16.61 39.44 17.58
C GLU A 466 -16.44 40.91 17.15
N VAL A 467 -17.19 41.37 16.15
CA VAL A 467 -17.22 42.75 15.67
C VAL A 467 -18.67 43.24 15.59
N GLU A 468 -19.19 43.71 16.72
CA GLU A 468 -20.60 44.11 16.89
C GLU A 468 -21.06 45.14 15.85
N GLU A 469 -20.19 46.08 15.47
CA GLU A 469 -20.45 47.14 14.47
C GLU A 469 -20.92 46.61 13.09
N ILE A 470 -20.56 45.37 12.72
CA ILE A 470 -20.93 44.77 11.42
C ILE A 470 -22.37 44.22 11.44
N LEU A 471 -22.81 43.69 12.58
CA LEU A 471 -24.14 43.13 12.74
C LEU A 471 -25.20 44.18 13.04
N GLU A 472 -24.79 45.36 13.51
CA GLU A 472 -25.67 46.50 13.78
C GLU A 472 -26.17 47.20 12.51
N GLY A 473 -25.43 47.14 11.41
CA GLY A 473 -25.84 47.73 10.13
C GLY A 473 -27.07 47.06 9.51
N ASP A 474 -27.75 47.76 8.59
CA ASP A 474 -28.99 47.31 7.94
C ASP A 474 -28.89 45.88 7.36
N ARG A 475 -27.78 45.57 6.68
CA ARG A 475 -27.52 44.23 6.13
C ARG A 475 -27.22 43.19 7.20
N GLY A 476 -26.56 43.58 8.28
CA GLY A 476 -26.28 42.71 9.42
C GLY A 476 -27.55 42.25 10.11
N GLN A 477 -28.53 43.15 10.26
CA GLN A 477 -29.85 42.81 10.80
C GLN A 477 -30.65 41.87 9.90
N GLU A 478 -30.61 42.07 8.57
CA GLU A 478 -31.26 41.18 7.59
C GLU A 478 -30.69 39.75 7.70
N VAL A 479 -29.37 39.61 7.71
CA VAL A 479 -28.67 38.33 7.88
C VAL A 479 -29.02 37.67 9.21
N LYS A 480 -29.04 38.44 10.29
CA LYS A 480 -29.37 37.95 11.64
C LYS A 480 -30.80 37.42 11.68
N GLN A 481 -31.75 38.14 11.09
CA GLN A 481 -33.15 37.72 11.03
C GLN A 481 -33.29 36.40 10.27
N LYS A 482 -32.62 36.28 9.11
CA LYS A 482 -32.64 35.07 8.29
C LYS A 482 -32.03 33.86 9.00
N TYR A 483 -30.90 34.05 9.70
CA TYR A 483 -30.30 33.02 10.56
C TYR A 483 -31.28 32.56 11.65
N LEU A 484 -31.97 33.50 12.31
CA LEU A 484 -32.94 33.18 13.37
C LEU A 484 -34.16 32.42 12.82
N GLU A 485 -34.62 32.74 11.61
CA GLU A 485 -35.71 32.03 10.95
C GLU A 485 -35.35 30.57 10.64
N VAL A 486 -34.19 30.34 10.02
CA VAL A 486 -33.70 28.98 9.73
C VAL A 486 -33.42 28.21 11.03
N GLY A 487 -32.83 28.87 12.03
CA GLY A 487 -32.55 28.28 13.33
C GLY A 487 -33.81 27.85 14.08
N ARG A 488 -34.88 28.66 14.06
CA ARG A 488 -36.18 28.27 14.63
C ARG A 488 -36.77 27.06 13.92
N MET A 489 -36.77 27.06 12.59
CA MET A 489 -37.32 25.94 11.80
C MET A 489 -36.59 24.62 12.07
N MET A 490 -35.26 24.66 12.17
CA MET A 490 -34.41 23.52 12.51
C MET A 490 -34.68 23.02 13.93
N LYS A 491 -34.85 23.93 14.90
CA LYS A 491 -35.21 23.59 16.28
C LYS A 491 -36.60 22.94 16.38
N ASP A 492 -37.59 23.48 15.68
CA ASP A 492 -38.93 22.91 15.62
C ASP A 492 -38.94 21.51 15.00
N TYR A 493 -38.02 21.21 14.08
CA TYR A 493 -37.84 19.86 13.53
C TYR A 493 -37.27 18.88 14.56
N GLU A 494 -36.21 19.29 15.28
CA GLU A 494 -35.60 18.52 16.36
C GLU A 494 -36.65 18.14 17.42
N ASP A 495 -37.41 19.12 17.91
CA ASP A 495 -38.39 18.92 18.98
C ASP A 495 -39.54 18.02 18.52
N ARG A 496 -40.05 18.20 17.29
CA ARG A 496 -41.10 17.33 16.72
C ARG A 496 -40.65 15.87 16.56
N LYS A 497 -39.42 15.64 16.06
CA LYS A 497 -38.88 14.29 15.88
C LYS A 497 -38.70 13.57 17.21
N TYR A 498 -38.22 14.29 18.23
CA TYR A 498 -38.05 13.76 19.57
C TYR A 498 -39.40 13.39 20.22
N GLU A 499 -40.40 14.26 20.19
CA GLU A 499 -41.72 13.97 20.78
C GLU A 499 -42.42 12.80 20.07
N GLN A 500 -42.37 12.74 18.74
CA GLN A 500 -42.90 11.59 17.97
C GLN A 500 -42.26 10.26 18.37
N TRP A 501 -40.94 10.25 18.56
CA TRP A 501 -40.23 9.06 19.02
C TRP A 501 -40.64 8.67 20.44
N LYS A 502 -40.73 9.64 21.34
CA LYS A 502 -41.08 9.43 22.74
C LYS A 502 -42.45 8.77 22.87
N ASP A 503 -43.46 9.32 22.20
CA ASP A 503 -44.82 8.77 22.18
C ASP A 503 -44.86 7.35 21.59
N THR A 504 -44.15 7.13 20.49
CA THR A 504 -44.08 5.82 19.82
C THR A 504 -43.39 4.78 20.70
N ALA A 505 -42.26 5.15 21.32
CA ALA A 505 -41.50 4.27 22.19
C ALA A 505 -42.32 3.85 23.42
N GLU A 506 -43.03 4.78 24.07
CA GLU A 506 -43.87 4.49 25.23
C GLU A 506 -45.05 3.56 24.90
N GLN A 507 -45.66 3.71 23.72
CA GLN A 507 -46.79 2.88 23.29
C GLN A 507 -46.38 1.48 22.80
N VAL A 508 -45.28 1.39 22.04
CA VAL A 508 -44.88 0.16 21.34
C VAL A 508 -44.06 -0.75 22.24
N LEU A 509 -43.16 -0.19 23.07
CA LEU A 509 -42.22 -0.96 23.87
C LEU A 509 -42.86 -1.99 24.83
N PRO A 510 -43.92 -1.66 25.60
CA PRO A 510 -44.58 -2.63 26.47
C PRO A 510 -45.16 -3.83 25.71
N ASN A 511 -45.66 -3.60 24.49
CA ASN A 511 -46.25 -4.63 23.65
C ASN A 511 -45.19 -5.55 23.05
N LEU A 512 -44.03 -5.00 22.65
CA LEU A 512 -42.90 -5.79 22.16
C LEU A 512 -42.31 -6.70 23.25
N MET A 513 -42.20 -6.20 24.48
CA MET A 513 -41.66 -6.96 25.61
C MET A 513 -42.55 -8.15 26.03
N LYS A 514 -43.85 -8.11 25.72
CA LYS A 514 -44.82 -9.19 25.99
C LYS A 514 -44.83 -10.29 24.94
N LYS A 515 -44.22 -10.09 23.77
CA LYS A 515 -44.15 -11.12 22.72
C LYS A 515 -43.36 -12.34 23.20
N SER A 516 -43.73 -13.53 22.73
CA SER A 516 -43.00 -14.77 23.01
C SER A 516 -41.55 -14.67 22.50
N ILE A 517 -40.61 -15.41 23.09
CA ILE A 517 -39.21 -15.40 22.63
C ILE A 517 -38.99 -16.15 21.31
N LEU A 518 -39.87 -17.10 20.98
CA LEU A 518 -39.85 -17.88 19.74
C LEU A 518 -41.16 -17.72 18.96
N THR A 519 -41.05 -17.79 17.63
CA THR A 519 -42.18 -17.91 16.69
C THR A 519 -42.08 -19.25 15.97
N LYS A 520 -43.18 -20.00 15.91
CA LYS A 520 -43.30 -21.19 15.05
C LYS A 520 -43.65 -20.71 13.65
N LEU A 521 -42.79 -20.98 12.68
CA LEU A 521 -43.04 -20.71 11.27
C LEU A 521 -43.86 -21.89 10.73
N SER A 522 -45.20 -21.78 10.79
CA SER A 522 -46.05 -22.70 10.03
C SER A 522 -46.03 -22.24 8.58
N SER A 523 -45.77 -23.14 7.63
CA SER A 523 -46.01 -22.83 6.21
C SER A 523 -47.52 -22.65 6.03
N ALA A 524 -47.99 -21.41 6.12
CA ALA A 524 -49.32 -21.04 5.69
C ALA A 524 -49.28 -20.94 4.16
N GLY A 525 -49.29 -22.09 3.49
CA GLY A 525 -49.28 -22.20 2.02
C GLY A 525 -48.70 -23.53 1.55
N ASP A 526 -49.53 -24.26 0.80
CA ASP A 526 -49.28 -25.41 -0.09
C ASP A 526 -49.12 -26.85 0.47
N ASP A 527 -50.14 -27.62 0.11
CA ASP A 527 -50.25 -29.04 -0.26
C ASP A 527 -49.97 -30.19 0.74
N LEU A 528 -51.08 -30.88 1.01
CA LEU A 528 -51.33 -32.07 1.84
C LEU A 528 -50.68 -33.38 1.35
N SER A 529 -49.45 -33.39 0.83
CA SER A 529 -48.88 -34.65 0.29
C SER A 529 -47.39 -34.89 0.51
N THR A 530 -46.72 -34.15 1.39
CA THR A 530 -45.38 -34.53 1.87
C THR A 530 -45.31 -34.45 3.39
N PRO A 531 -44.77 -35.46 4.10
CA PRO A 531 -44.54 -35.36 5.54
C PRO A 531 -43.57 -34.20 5.80
N GLU A 532 -44.09 -33.13 6.41
CA GLU A 532 -43.34 -31.92 6.71
C GLU A 532 -42.03 -32.26 7.44
N LYS A 533 -40.88 -31.80 6.92
CA LYS A 533 -39.57 -31.89 7.59
C LYS A 533 -39.53 -31.01 8.85
N GLY A 534 -40.19 -31.46 9.92
CA GLY A 534 -40.15 -30.87 11.26
C GLY A 534 -40.66 -29.43 11.37
N ALA A 535 -41.02 -29.02 12.59
CA ALA A 535 -41.43 -27.64 12.85
C ALA A 535 -40.22 -26.68 12.79
N VAL A 536 -40.31 -25.61 11.99
CA VAL A 536 -39.30 -24.53 11.92
C VAL A 536 -39.63 -23.44 12.96
N PHE A 537 -38.60 -22.95 13.65
CA PHE A 537 -38.72 -21.97 14.72
C PHE A 537 -37.77 -20.81 14.45
N ALA A 538 -38.20 -19.59 14.71
CA ALA A 538 -37.36 -18.39 14.59
C ALA A 538 -37.41 -17.57 15.88
N ILE A 539 -36.37 -16.76 16.11
CA ILE A 539 -36.35 -15.82 17.23
C ILE A 539 -37.34 -14.70 16.96
N ASN A 540 -38.17 -14.39 17.95
CA ASN A 540 -39.14 -13.32 17.87
C ASN A 540 -38.60 -12.03 18.54
N PHE A 541 -37.42 -11.60 18.11
CA PHE A 541 -36.81 -10.34 18.55
C PHE A 541 -37.08 -9.26 17.50
N SER A 542 -38.01 -8.36 17.81
CA SER A 542 -38.49 -7.37 16.84
C SER A 542 -37.37 -6.35 16.50
N PRO A 543 -37.12 -6.04 15.20
CA PRO A 543 -36.19 -4.99 14.80
C PRO A 543 -36.50 -3.64 15.47
N ALA A 544 -37.79 -3.31 15.63
CA ALA A 544 -38.26 -2.12 16.32
C ALA A 544 -37.79 -2.05 17.79
N LEU A 545 -37.64 -3.19 18.48
CA LEU A 545 -37.10 -3.21 19.84
C LEU A 545 -35.62 -2.84 19.87
N LYS A 546 -34.84 -3.34 18.90
CA LYS A 546 -33.43 -3.00 18.74
C LYS A 546 -33.24 -1.52 18.40
N GLU A 547 -34.08 -1.00 17.50
CA GLU A 547 -34.11 0.42 17.14
C GLU A 547 -34.40 1.28 18.37
N ILE A 548 -35.44 0.98 19.16
CA ILE A 548 -35.76 1.73 20.40
C ILE A 548 -34.60 1.70 21.39
N ILE A 549 -33.92 0.56 21.57
CA ILE A 549 -32.75 0.45 22.46
C ILE A 549 -31.62 1.39 22.00
N HIS A 550 -31.29 1.36 20.71
CA HIS A 550 -30.26 2.22 20.14
C HIS A 550 -30.65 3.69 20.22
N GLU A 551 -31.87 4.06 19.80
CA GLU A 551 -32.41 5.43 19.87
C GLU A 551 -32.31 5.99 21.29
N THR A 552 -32.71 5.20 22.29
CA THR A 552 -32.65 5.62 23.70
C THR A 552 -31.24 6.04 24.10
N LYS A 553 -30.23 5.24 23.74
CA LYS A 553 -28.83 5.54 24.07
C LYS A 553 -28.32 6.81 23.38
N TYR A 554 -28.63 6.97 22.10
CA TYR A 554 -28.18 8.15 21.33
C TYR A 554 -28.92 9.42 21.75
N LEU A 555 -30.22 9.37 22.03
CA LEU A 555 -30.98 10.53 22.50
C LEU A 555 -30.54 10.97 23.91
N GLU A 556 -30.24 10.03 24.81
CA GLU A 556 -29.67 10.35 26.13
C GLU A 556 -28.28 11.03 25.98
N GLN A 557 -27.43 10.56 25.07
CA GLN A 557 -26.14 11.21 24.75
C GLN A 557 -26.32 12.61 24.14
N LEU A 558 -27.38 12.83 23.36
CA LEU A 558 -27.72 14.13 22.78
C LEU A 558 -28.33 15.11 23.81
N GLY A 559 -28.53 14.67 25.06
CA GLY A 559 -29.01 15.49 26.17
C GLY A 559 -30.53 15.48 26.37
N PHE A 560 -31.26 14.58 25.71
CA PHE A 560 -32.71 14.47 25.86
C PHE A 560 -33.12 13.60 27.07
N VAL A 561 -34.29 13.88 27.63
CA VAL A 561 -34.85 13.15 28.79
C VAL A 561 -35.65 11.95 28.31
N VAL A 562 -34.98 10.81 28.12
CA VAL A 562 -35.61 9.57 27.62
C VAL A 562 -36.61 8.96 28.62
N PRO A 563 -37.69 8.30 28.16
CA PRO A 563 -38.63 7.58 29.04
C PRO A 563 -37.96 6.50 29.89
N GLU A 564 -38.33 6.40 31.17
CA GLU A 564 -37.71 5.45 32.12
C GLU A 564 -37.82 3.99 31.66
N LEU A 565 -38.94 3.61 31.05
CA LEU A 565 -39.14 2.26 30.53
C LEU A 565 -38.14 1.94 29.41
N ALA A 566 -37.95 2.87 28.46
CA ALA A 566 -37.00 2.71 27.36
C ALA A 566 -35.56 2.65 27.87
N ARG A 567 -35.23 3.50 28.86
CA ARG A 567 -33.93 3.50 29.53
C ARG A 567 -33.63 2.18 30.20
N ASN A 568 -34.57 1.63 30.97
CA ASN A 568 -34.41 0.36 31.67
C ASN A 568 -34.21 -0.81 30.70
N VAL A 569 -34.89 -0.82 29.56
CA VAL A 569 -34.70 -1.83 28.52
C VAL A 569 -33.33 -1.67 27.84
N ALA A 570 -32.91 -0.44 27.53
CA ALA A 570 -31.62 -0.16 26.91
C ALA A 570 -30.42 -0.54 27.81
N LEU A 571 -30.55 -0.39 29.14
CA LEU A 571 -29.56 -0.86 30.12
C LEU A 571 -29.41 -2.39 30.12
N GLN A 572 -30.41 -3.13 29.65
CA GLN A 572 -30.40 -4.59 29.58
C GLN A 572 -30.00 -5.12 28.18
N GLU A 573 -29.51 -4.27 27.27
CA GLU A 573 -29.15 -4.67 25.89
C GLU A 573 -28.22 -5.89 25.86
N ASP A 574 -27.13 -5.88 26.64
CA ASP A 574 -26.16 -6.98 26.67
C ASP A 574 -26.82 -8.32 27.05
N LYS A 575 -27.82 -8.27 27.93
CA LYS A 575 -28.58 -9.45 28.36
C LYS A 575 -29.45 -9.96 27.21
N PHE A 576 -30.14 -9.08 26.47
CA PHE A 576 -30.92 -9.47 25.30
C PHE A 576 -30.05 -10.01 24.17
N LEU A 577 -28.89 -9.40 23.90
CA LEU A 577 -27.96 -9.89 22.89
C LEU A 577 -27.46 -11.30 23.20
N ARG A 578 -27.07 -11.57 24.47
CA ARG A 578 -26.68 -12.92 24.92
C ARG A 578 -27.80 -13.93 24.77
N TYR A 579 -29.04 -13.55 25.09
CA TYR A 579 -30.20 -14.43 24.92
C TYR A 579 -30.51 -14.70 23.45
N THR A 580 -30.49 -13.68 22.60
CA THR A 580 -30.73 -13.83 21.15
C THR A 580 -29.66 -14.71 20.50
N ASP A 581 -28.38 -14.48 20.75
CA ASP A 581 -27.29 -15.34 20.26
C ASP A 581 -27.40 -16.78 20.80
N GLY A 582 -27.70 -16.93 22.10
CA GLY A 582 -27.87 -18.24 22.72
C GLY A 582 -29.04 -19.04 22.15
N ILE A 583 -30.17 -18.39 21.86
CA ILE A 583 -31.32 -19.00 21.20
C ILE A 583 -31.01 -19.29 19.73
N GLN A 584 -30.31 -18.40 19.01
CA GLN A 584 -30.00 -18.60 17.58
C GLN A 584 -29.15 -19.84 17.39
N ARG A 585 -28.04 -19.96 18.12
CA ARG A 585 -27.16 -21.14 18.05
C ARG A 585 -27.89 -22.45 18.40
N MET A 586 -28.84 -22.37 19.34
CA MET A 586 -29.67 -23.51 19.73
C MET A 586 -30.63 -23.91 18.59
N LEU A 587 -31.27 -22.93 17.93
CA LEU A 587 -32.15 -23.18 16.80
C LEU A 587 -31.38 -23.71 15.58
N ASP A 588 -30.22 -23.11 15.27
CA ASP A 588 -29.36 -23.54 14.17
C ASP A 588 -28.93 -25.00 14.35
N HIS A 589 -28.55 -25.39 15.58
CA HIS A 589 -28.21 -26.78 15.88
C HIS A 589 -29.42 -27.72 15.66
N TYR A 590 -30.61 -27.33 16.11
CA TYR A 590 -31.83 -28.11 15.88
C TYR A 590 -32.16 -28.24 14.39
N HIS A 591 -32.11 -27.15 13.60
CA HIS A 591 -32.43 -27.20 12.17
C HIS A 591 -31.40 -28.00 11.38
N ALA A 592 -30.11 -27.87 11.70
CA ALA A 592 -29.07 -28.67 11.08
C ALA A 592 -29.30 -30.17 11.31
N LEU A 593 -29.66 -30.55 12.54
CA LEU A 593 -29.95 -31.94 12.90
C LEU A 593 -31.18 -32.49 12.17
N ILE A 594 -32.31 -31.77 12.18
CA ILE A 594 -33.51 -32.17 11.43
C ILE A 594 -33.24 -32.24 9.91
N GLY A 595 -32.39 -31.35 9.39
CA GLY A 595 -32.00 -31.35 7.98
C GLY A 595 -31.24 -32.59 7.53
N THR A 596 -30.61 -33.33 8.44
CA THR A 596 -29.84 -34.55 8.13
C THR A 596 -30.70 -35.80 7.95
N LEU A 597 -31.95 -35.79 8.40
CA LEU A 597 -32.83 -36.96 8.39
C LEU A 597 -33.46 -37.16 7.00
N ASN A 598 -33.48 -38.41 6.53
CA ASN A 598 -34.28 -38.80 5.38
C ASN A 598 -35.75 -39.03 5.77
N GLU A 599 -36.63 -39.26 4.80
CA GLU A 599 -38.08 -39.40 5.05
C GLU A 599 -38.41 -40.58 5.97
N ALA A 600 -37.75 -41.73 5.78
CA ALA A 600 -37.95 -42.91 6.61
C ALA A 600 -37.45 -42.71 8.05
N GLU A 601 -36.31 -42.03 8.24
CA GLU A 601 -35.75 -41.65 9.54
C GLU A 601 -36.59 -40.59 10.25
N THR A 602 -37.19 -39.66 9.50
CA THR A 602 -38.09 -38.63 10.05
C THR A 602 -39.34 -39.29 10.65
N VAL A 603 -39.93 -40.26 9.96
CA VAL A 603 -41.06 -41.05 10.47
C VAL A 603 -40.63 -41.91 11.65
N LEU A 604 -39.47 -42.56 11.57
CA LEU A 604 -38.91 -43.40 12.63
C LEU A 604 -38.73 -42.63 13.94
N LEU A 605 -38.23 -41.40 13.86
CA LEU A 605 -37.87 -40.58 15.01
C LEU A 605 -38.96 -39.57 15.42
N ASP A 606 -40.16 -39.61 14.83
CA ASP A 606 -41.22 -38.61 15.06
C ASP A 606 -41.57 -38.47 16.55
N ASP A 607 -41.76 -39.56 17.29
CA ASP A 607 -42.05 -39.49 18.74
C ASP A 607 -40.98 -38.71 19.53
N HIS A 608 -39.70 -38.91 19.17
CA HIS A 608 -38.57 -38.23 19.79
C HIS A 608 -38.48 -36.76 19.34
N GLY A 609 -38.80 -36.49 18.08
CA GLY A 609 -38.96 -35.14 17.54
C GLY A 609 -40.08 -34.36 18.21
N GLN A 610 -41.24 -34.99 18.46
CA GLN A 610 -42.37 -34.39 19.17
C GLN A 610 -42.00 -34.09 20.63
N GLU A 611 -41.25 -34.96 21.31
CA GLU A 611 -40.77 -34.68 22.66
C GLU A 611 -39.81 -33.48 22.69
N LEU A 612 -38.93 -33.35 21.71
CA LEU A 612 -38.08 -32.17 21.55
C LEU A 612 -38.90 -30.89 21.30
N ILE A 613 -39.94 -30.96 20.46
CA ILE A 613 -40.88 -29.85 20.20
C ILE A 613 -41.65 -29.47 21.49
N ARG A 614 -42.00 -30.43 22.35
CA ARG A 614 -42.64 -30.15 23.65
C ARG A 614 -41.74 -29.35 24.57
N VAL A 615 -40.43 -29.58 24.56
CA VAL A 615 -39.47 -28.74 25.29
C VAL A 615 -39.50 -27.30 24.75
N PHE A 616 -39.56 -27.14 23.42
CA PHE A 616 -39.60 -25.82 22.77
C PHE A 616 -40.91 -25.06 23.02
N ARG A 617 -42.00 -25.75 23.37
CA ARG A 617 -43.32 -25.18 23.70
C ARG A 617 -43.26 -24.06 24.74
N THR A 618 -42.33 -24.15 25.67
CA THR A 618 -42.15 -23.14 26.70
C THR A 618 -41.68 -21.81 26.08
N GLY A 619 -40.84 -21.84 25.05
CA GLY A 619 -40.31 -20.64 24.38
C GLY A 619 -41.29 -19.93 23.45
N TYR A 620 -42.16 -20.66 22.72
CA TYR A 620 -43.10 -20.01 21.80
C TYR A 620 -44.51 -19.76 22.38
N LYS A 621 -44.81 -20.24 23.60
CA LYS A 621 -46.11 -19.97 24.27
C LYS A 621 -46.03 -19.27 25.62
N ARG A 622 -44.98 -19.46 26.42
CA ARG A 622 -44.95 -19.02 27.84
C ARG A 622 -43.91 -17.97 28.16
N LEU A 623 -42.70 -18.08 27.61
CA LEU A 623 -41.62 -17.14 27.87
C LEU A 623 -41.72 -15.93 26.94
N ASN A 624 -41.60 -14.74 27.53
CA ASN A 624 -41.46 -13.46 26.84
C ASN A 624 -40.14 -12.78 27.23
N TRP A 625 -39.82 -11.65 26.62
CA TRP A 625 -38.54 -10.96 26.85
C TRP A 625 -38.38 -10.40 28.27
N ASN A 626 -39.46 -10.29 29.05
CA ASN A 626 -39.40 -9.95 30.48
C ASN A 626 -39.06 -11.13 31.40
N SER A 627 -38.99 -12.36 30.86
CA SER A 627 -38.81 -13.57 31.66
C SER A 627 -37.36 -13.74 32.14
N LEU A 628 -37.17 -14.02 33.44
CA LEU A 628 -35.84 -14.24 34.02
C LEU A 628 -35.23 -15.61 33.65
N GLY A 629 -36.06 -16.63 33.37
CA GLY A 629 -35.63 -18.02 33.12
C GLY A 629 -35.24 -18.35 31.67
N ILE A 630 -34.92 -17.36 30.82
CA ILE A 630 -34.54 -17.60 29.41
C ILE A 630 -33.22 -18.39 29.33
N GLY A 631 -32.24 -18.09 30.20
CA GLY A 631 -30.97 -18.81 30.26
C GLY A 631 -31.15 -20.32 30.55
N ASP A 632 -31.92 -20.65 31.58
CA ASP A 632 -32.22 -22.05 31.93
C ASP A 632 -33.04 -22.77 30.86
N TYR A 633 -33.89 -22.04 30.15
CA TYR A 633 -34.60 -22.56 28.99
C TYR A 633 -33.65 -22.97 27.86
N ILE A 634 -32.71 -22.09 27.48
CA ILE A 634 -31.70 -22.39 26.44
C ILE A 634 -30.90 -23.63 26.83
N ASN A 635 -30.47 -23.75 28.08
CA ASN A 635 -29.70 -24.91 28.56
C ASN A 635 -30.50 -26.21 28.49
N ARG A 636 -31.78 -26.20 28.90
CA ARG A 636 -32.66 -27.37 28.79
C ARG A 636 -32.90 -27.79 27.34
N CYS A 637 -33.12 -26.84 26.44
CA CYS A 637 -33.25 -27.10 25.02
C CYS A 637 -31.97 -27.70 24.42
N LYS A 638 -30.79 -27.14 24.73
CA LYS A 638 -29.50 -27.70 24.27
C LYS A 638 -29.28 -29.13 24.75
N GLN A 639 -29.61 -29.44 25.99
CA GLN A 639 -29.53 -30.81 26.51
C GLN A 639 -30.49 -31.76 25.79
N ALA A 640 -31.71 -31.31 25.50
CA ALA A 640 -32.68 -32.11 24.75
C ALA A 640 -32.23 -32.34 23.29
N ILE A 641 -31.71 -31.32 22.61
CA ILE A 641 -31.13 -31.44 21.27
C ILE A 641 -29.96 -32.43 21.28
N GLY A 642 -29.02 -32.31 22.23
CA GLY A 642 -27.86 -33.21 22.30
C GLY A 642 -28.23 -34.67 22.57
N LYS A 643 -29.29 -34.94 23.34
CA LYS A 643 -29.83 -36.30 23.50
C LYS A 643 -30.41 -36.83 22.19
N PHE A 644 -31.15 -36.00 21.46
CA PHE A 644 -31.71 -36.38 20.16
C PHE A 644 -30.60 -36.60 19.11
N GLU A 645 -29.60 -35.73 19.08
CA GLU A 645 -28.41 -35.83 18.21
C GLU A 645 -27.68 -37.17 18.42
N SER A 646 -27.47 -37.57 19.67
CA SER A 646 -26.84 -38.86 19.98
C SER A 646 -27.63 -40.06 19.45
N LEU A 647 -28.97 -39.99 19.45
CA LEU A 647 -29.82 -41.03 18.88
C LEU A 647 -29.72 -41.03 17.35
N VAL A 648 -29.81 -39.87 16.70
CA VAL A 648 -29.67 -39.71 15.24
C VAL A 648 -28.34 -40.29 14.76
N HIS A 649 -27.22 -39.93 15.40
CA HIS A 649 -25.90 -40.45 15.04
C HIS A 649 -25.81 -41.98 15.12
N GLN A 650 -26.48 -42.61 16.08
CA GLN A 650 -26.50 -44.07 16.19
C GLN A 650 -27.32 -44.73 15.08
N ILE A 651 -28.42 -44.09 14.65
CA ILE A 651 -29.23 -44.54 13.53
C ILE A 651 -28.49 -44.38 12.21
N HIS A 652 -27.86 -43.22 11.97
CA HIS A 652 -27.02 -43.00 10.78
C HIS A 652 -25.88 -43.98 10.69
N LYS A 653 -25.19 -44.27 11.80
CA LYS A 653 -24.15 -45.31 11.81
C LYS A 653 -24.67 -46.69 11.38
N ASN A 654 -25.86 -47.09 11.86
CA ASN A 654 -26.46 -48.36 11.42
C ASN A 654 -26.85 -48.29 9.93
N ALA A 655 -27.37 -47.17 9.45
CA ALA A 655 -27.71 -46.95 8.04
C ALA A 655 -26.47 -47.01 7.12
N ASP A 656 -25.35 -46.45 7.56
CA ASP A 656 -24.07 -46.49 6.85
C ASP A 656 -23.51 -47.92 6.78
N ASP A 657 -23.60 -48.69 7.87
CA ASP A 657 -23.20 -50.09 7.91
C ASP A 657 -24.04 -50.95 6.93
N ILE A 658 -25.35 -50.68 6.83
CA ILE A 658 -26.24 -51.35 5.87
C ILE A 658 -25.87 -50.95 4.44
N SER A 659 -25.74 -49.64 4.18
CA SER A 659 -25.40 -49.11 2.86
C SER A 659 -24.07 -49.67 2.35
N SER A 660 -23.05 -49.76 3.22
CA SER A 660 -21.74 -50.32 2.88
C SER A 660 -21.84 -51.78 2.42
N ARG A 661 -22.68 -52.59 3.08
CA ARG A 661 -22.94 -53.99 2.68
C ARG A 661 -23.65 -54.07 1.34
N LEU A 662 -24.63 -53.20 1.10
CA LEU A 662 -25.33 -53.14 -0.19
C LEU A 662 -24.40 -52.75 -1.33
N THR A 663 -23.48 -51.80 -1.10
CA THR A 663 -22.45 -51.44 -2.09
C THR A 663 -21.51 -52.61 -2.41
N LEU A 664 -21.12 -53.41 -1.40
CA LEU A 664 -20.33 -54.63 -1.64
C LEU A 664 -21.10 -55.61 -2.52
N ILE A 665 -22.38 -55.85 -2.23
CA ILE A 665 -23.27 -56.71 -3.05
C ILE A 665 -23.36 -56.17 -4.49
N GLU A 666 -23.63 -54.87 -4.68
CA GLU A 666 -23.75 -54.22 -6.01
C GLU A 666 -22.47 -54.35 -6.86
N SER A 667 -21.31 -54.39 -6.21
CA SER A 667 -20.00 -54.41 -6.88
C SER A 667 -19.56 -55.80 -7.39
N MET A 668 -20.28 -56.87 -7.02
CA MET A 668 -19.88 -58.23 -7.35
C MET A 668 -19.91 -58.52 -8.86
N ASN A 669 -18.92 -59.29 -9.33
CA ASN A 669 -18.85 -59.78 -10.71
C ASN A 669 -19.31 -61.24 -10.78
N LEU A 670 -20.48 -61.49 -11.36
CA LEU A 670 -21.13 -62.80 -11.48
C LEU A 670 -20.68 -63.62 -12.70
N PHE A 671 -19.75 -63.08 -13.51
CA PHE A 671 -19.18 -63.72 -14.69
C PHE A 671 -17.64 -63.74 -14.62
N LYS A 672 -17.08 -64.17 -13.49
CA LYS A 672 -15.63 -64.39 -13.35
C LYS A 672 -15.23 -65.60 -14.21
N TYR A 673 -14.34 -65.37 -15.17
CA TYR A 673 -13.84 -66.39 -16.08
C TYR A 673 -12.34 -66.63 -15.87
N PRO A 674 -11.81 -67.81 -16.25
CA PRO A 674 -10.40 -68.13 -16.01
C PRO A 674 -9.49 -67.23 -16.86
N VAL A 675 -8.43 -66.70 -16.25
CA VAL A 675 -7.43 -65.89 -16.94
C VAL A 675 -6.56 -66.79 -17.81
N PRO A 676 -6.38 -66.51 -19.12
CA PRO A 676 -5.49 -67.30 -19.98
C PRO A 676 -4.05 -67.28 -19.46
N LYS A 677 -3.37 -68.45 -19.47
CA LYS A 677 -1.97 -68.56 -19.05
C LYS A 677 -0.98 -68.08 -20.12
N SER A 678 -1.38 -68.12 -21.39
CA SER A 678 -0.67 -67.59 -22.56
C SER A 678 -1.66 -67.24 -23.66
N GLU A 679 -1.26 -66.46 -24.68
CA GLU A 679 -2.12 -66.14 -25.83
C GLU A 679 -2.52 -67.38 -26.66
N GLU A 680 -1.83 -68.50 -26.50
CA GLU A 680 -2.09 -69.74 -27.26
C GLU A 680 -2.98 -70.76 -26.51
N GLU A 681 -3.06 -70.69 -25.17
CA GLU A 681 -3.82 -71.63 -24.33
C GLU A 681 -5.10 -71.00 -23.77
N LEU A 682 -6.21 -71.16 -24.49
CA LEU A 682 -7.54 -70.80 -24.02
C LEU A 682 -8.26 -72.00 -23.39
N PRO A 683 -9.15 -71.78 -22.40
CA PRO A 683 -9.95 -72.85 -21.81
C PRO A 683 -10.91 -73.45 -22.85
N GLY A 684 -11.23 -74.74 -22.68
CA GLY A 684 -12.31 -75.35 -23.46
C GLY A 684 -13.67 -74.74 -23.11
N VAL A 685 -14.65 -74.82 -24.02
CA VAL A 685 -15.99 -74.25 -23.79
C VAL A 685 -16.62 -74.74 -22.47
N LYS A 686 -16.49 -76.04 -22.16
CA LYS A 686 -17.02 -76.63 -20.92
C LYS A 686 -16.33 -76.08 -19.68
N GLU A 687 -15.00 -76.05 -19.69
CA GLU A 687 -14.18 -75.53 -18.60
C GLU A 687 -14.48 -74.04 -18.31
N PHE A 688 -14.68 -73.23 -19.35
CA PHE A 688 -15.01 -71.81 -19.22
C PHE A 688 -16.33 -71.59 -18.47
N PHE A 689 -17.41 -72.25 -18.90
CA PHE A 689 -18.72 -72.09 -18.26
C PHE A 689 -18.76 -72.73 -16.85
N GLU A 690 -18.13 -73.88 -16.64
CA GLU A 690 -18.03 -74.52 -15.31
C GLU A 690 -17.24 -73.67 -14.30
N HIS A 691 -16.21 -72.95 -14.75
CA HIS A 691 -15.46 -72.03 -13.90
C HIS A 691 -16.34 -70.85 -13.45
N ILE A 692 -17.09 -70.25 -14.39
CA ILE A 692 -18.02 -69.16 -14.08
C ILE A 692 -19.06 -69.61 -13.04
N ASP A 693 -19.68 -70.78 -13.22
CA ASP A 693 -20.69 -71.28 -12.29
C ASP A 693 -20.11 -71.51 -10.89
N ARG A 694 -18.87 -72.01 -10.79
CA ARG A 694 -18.18 -72.24 -9.51
C ARG A 694 -17.85 -70.95 -8.77
N GLU A 695 -17.28 -69.96 -9.46
CA GLU A 695 -16.97 -68.67 -8.83
C GLU A 695 -18.25 -67.91 -8.46
N ARG A 696 -19.27 -67.95 -9.32
CA ARG A 696 -20.58 -67.36 -9.02
C ARG A 696 -21.18 -67.95 -7.75
N ALA A 697 -21.16 -69.28 -7.59
CA ALA A 697 -21.68 -69.94 -6.39
C ALA A 697 -20.96 -69.48 -5.10
N ARG A 698 -19.64 -69.26 -5.16
CA ARG A 698 -18.88 -68.71 -4.01
C ARG A 698 -19.24 -67.26 -3.71
N ASP A 699 -19.38 -66.42 -4.73
CA ASP A 699 -19.75 -65.02 -4.54
C ASP A 699 -21.17 -64.89 -3.96
N VAL A 700 -22.10 -65.75 -4.41
CA VAL A 700 -23.48 -65.80 -3.88
C VAL A 700 -23.47 -66.08 -2.37
N ASP A 701 -22.67 -67.05 -1.88
CA ASP A 701 -22.57 -67.34 -0.44
C ASP A 701 -22.12 -66.12 0.38
N HIS A 702 -21.14 -65.35 -0.13
CA HIS A 702 -20.71 -64.11 0.53
C HIS A 702 -21.81 -63.04 0.53
N MET A 703 -22.49 -62.85 -0.61
CA MET A 703 -23.56 -61.88 -0.74
C MET A 703 -24.74 -62.19 0.18
N VAL A 704 -25.14 -63.46 0.28
CA VAL A 704 -26.22 -63.90 1.18
C VAL A 704 -25.85 -63.64 2.64
N ARG A 705 -24.60 -63.90 3.05
CA ARG A 705 -24.15 -63.56 4.43
C ARG A 705 -24.22 -62.06 4.71
N TRP A 706 -23.85 -61.22 3.75
CA TRP A 706 -23.96 -59.76 3.92
C TRP A 706 -25.41 -59.31 4.03
N TYR A 707 -26.30 -59.89 3.22
CA TYR A 707 -27.73 -59.64 3.24
C TYR A 707 -28.39 -60.07 4.57
N LEU A 708 -28.13 -61.29 5.05
CA LEU A 708 -28.68 -61.80 6.31
C LEU A 708 -28.28 -60.97 7.54
N ALA A 709 -27.12 -60.31 7.47
CA ALA A 709 -26.65 -59.44 8.54
C ALA A 709 -27.31 -58.04 8.56
N ILE A 710 -28.11 -57.68 7.55
CA ILE A 710 -28.89 -56.43 7.53
C ILE A 710 -30.03 -56.47 8.56
N GLY A 711 -30.75 -57.59 8.65
CA GLY A 711 -31.86 -57.76 9.60
C GLY A 711 -31.50 -57.46 11.06
N PRO A 712 -30.38 -58.01 11.60
CA PRO A 712 -29.89 -57.67 12.93
C PRO A 712 -29.55 -56.18 13.13
N LEU A 713 -29.06 -55.47 12.11
CA LEU A 713 -28.78 -54.04 12.20
C LEU A 713 -30.08 -53.22 12.28
N LEU A 714 -31.10 -53.61 11.52
CA LEU A 714 -32.43 -53.02 11.59
C LEU A 714 -33.14 -53.31 12.93
N THR A 715 -32.95 -54.52 13.46
CA THR A 715 -33.44 -54.89 14.80
C THR A 715 -32.73 -54.09 15.90
N LYS A 716 -31.43 -53.80 15.73
CA LYS A 716 -30.70 -52.91 16.65
C LYS A 716 -31.22 -51.47 16.58
N ALA A 717 -31.57 -50.97 15.40
CA ALA A 717 -32.22 -49.66 15.24
C ALA A 717 -33.59 -49.63 15.96
N GLU A 718 -34.37 -50.71 15.88
CA GLU A 718 -35.60 -50.90 16.66
C GLU A 718 -35.34 -50.77 18.17
N GLY A 719 -34.30 -51.43 18.69
CA GLY A 719 -33.94 -51.38 20.11
C GLY A 719 -33.53 -49.99 20.59
N LEU A 720 -32.94 -49.19 19.70
CA LEU A 720 -32.54 -47.81 19.99
C LEU A 720 -33.73 -46.85 20.03
N VAL A 721 -34.71 -47.03 19.13
CA VAL A 721 -35.82 -46.07 18.98
C VAL A 721 -37.03 -46.44 19.85
N ILE A 722 -37.40 -47.72 19.92
CA ILE A 722 -38.62 -48.15 20.61
C ILE A 722 -38.37 -49.23 21.67
N HIS A 723 -37.11 -49.57 21.93
CA HIS A 723 -36.68 -50.53 22.96
C HIS A 723 -37.24 -51.96 22.78
N THR A 724 -37.50 -52.35 21.54
CA THR A 724 -37.87 -53.72 21.15
C THR A 724 -36.88 -54.27 20.13
N ASN A 725 -36.70 -55.59 20.07
CA ASN A 725 -35.77 -56.26 19.14
C ASN A 725 -36.51 -57.37 18.37
N THR A 726 -37.70 -57.07 17.86
CA THR A 726 -38.60 -58.08 17.30
C THR A 726 -38.48 -58.25 15.79
N GLY A 727 -37.93 -57.25 15.10
CA GLY A 727 -37.83 -57.19 13.64
C GLY A 727 -39.16 -56.93 12.92
N LYS A 728 -40.24 -56.61 13.65
CA LYS A 728 -41.61 -56.52 13.12
C LYS A 728 -42.46 -55.43 13.78
N ALA A 729 -41.81 -54.42 14.35
CA ALA A 729 -42.51 -53.36 15.05
C ALA A 729 -43.29 -52.47 14.06
N PRO A 730 -44.60 -52.21 14.29
CA PRO A 730 -45.42 -51.41 13.36
C PRO A 730 -44.88 -50.01 13.08
N LYS A 731 -44.21 -49.39 14.06
CA LYS A 731 -43.62 -48.05 13.90
C LYS A 731 -42.40 -48.02 12.97
N LEU A 732 -41.75 -49.17 12.77
CA LEU A 732 -40.60 -49.30 11.88
C LEU A 732 -40.98 -49.84 10.50
N ALA A 733 -42.26 -50.11 10.24
CA ALA A 733 -42.71 -50.72 8.98
C ALA A 733 -42.23 -49.95 7.75
N SER A 734 -42.36 -48.61 7.74
CA SER A 734 -41.86 -47.75 6.66
C SER A 734 -40.33 -47.74 6.54
N TYR A 735 -39.62 -47.88 7.66
CA TYR A 735 -38.16 -47.96 7.68
C TYR A 735 -37.66 -49.31 7.15
N TYR A 736 -38.32 -50.41 7.48
CA TYR A 736 -38.02 -51.72 6.91
C TYR A 736 -38.31 -51.76 5.41
N GLU A 737 -39.47 -51.22 4.98
CA GLU A 737 -39.85 -51.10 3.57
C GLU A 737 -38.84 -50.26 2.77
N TYR A 738 -38.36 -49.15 3.34
CA TYR A 738 -37.32 -48.33 2.72
C TYR A 738 -36.05 -49.15 2.41
N TRP A 739 -35.56 -49.93 3.38
CA TRP A 739 -34.37 -50.76 3.17
C TRP A 739 -34.62 -51.95 2.26
N GLU A 740 -35.81 -52.56 2.31
CA GLU A 740 -36.20 -53.64 1.40
C GLU A 740 -36.24 -53.17 -0.06
N ASN A 741 -36.82 -51.98 -0.30
CA ASN A 741 -36.80 -51.34 -1.62
C ASN A 741 -35.38 -51.04 -2.09
N ARG A 742 -34.51 -50.58 -1.17
CA ARG A 742 -33.10 -50.34 -1.49
C ARG A 742 -32.35 -51.63 -1.85
N ILE A 743 -32.63 -52.74 -1.17
CA ILE A 743 -32.10 -54.06 -1.49
C ILE A 743 -32.55 -54.50 -2.90
N TYR A 744 -33.84 -54.33 -3.21
CA TYR A 744 -34.40 -54.62 -4.53
C TYR A 744 -33.70 -53.84 -5.64
N GLU A 745 -33.50 -52.53 -5.46
CA GLU A 745 -32.78 -51.68 -6.42
C GLU A 745 -31.34 -52.17 -6.66
N VAL A 746 -30.62 -52.49 -5.58
CA VAL A 746 -29.22 -52.95 -5.62
C VAL A 746 -29.11 -54.28 -6.37
N LEU A 747 -29.98 -55.25 -6.06
CA LEU A 747 -29.99 -56.55 -6.73
C LEU A 747 -30.36 -56.41 -8.22
N THR A 748 -31.31 -55.55 -8.56
CA THR A 748 -31.69 -55.28 -9.96
C THR A 748 -30.51 -54.69 -10.74
N LYS A 749 -29.83 -53.69 -10.16
CA LYS A 749 -28.63 -53.07 -10.76
C LYS A 749 -27.49 -54.07 -10.91
N LEU A 750 -27.26 -54.91 -9.91
CA LEU A 750 -26.23 -55.95 -9.95
C LEU A 750 -26.44 -56.88 -11.15
N ILE A 751 -27.65 -57.43 -11.33
CA ILE A 751 -27.95 -58.36 -12.41
C ILE A 751 -27.81 -57.66 -13.77
N LEU A 752 -28.41 -56.48 -13.92
CA LEU A 752 -28.36 -55.73 -15.17
C LEU A 752 -26.92 -55.41 -15.60
N LYS A 753 -26.12 -54.87 -14.67
CA LYS A 753 -24.71 -54.52 -14.90
C LYS A 753 -23.88 -55.73 -15.32
N ASN A 754 -24.08 -56.87 -14.65
CA ASN A 754 -23.36 -58.11 -14.94
C ASN A 754 -23.74 -58.68 -16.32
N LEU A 755 -25.03 -58.70 -16.66
CA LEU A 755 -25.49 -59.15 -17.98
C LEU A 755 -24.95 -58.25 -19.10
N GLN A 756 -25.02 -56.92 -18.94
CA GLN A 756 -24.48 -55.98 -19.94
C GLN A 756 -22.97 -56.12 -20.12
N SER A 757 -22.24 -56.29 -19.01
CA SER A 757 -20.79 -56.52 -19.03
C SER A 757 -20.45 -57.82 -19.74
N PHE A 758 -21.18 -58.90 -19.46
CA PHE A 758 -21.00 -60.20 -20.10
C PHE A 758 -21.34 -60.17 -21.59
N ASN A 759 -22.42 -59.48 -21.99
CA ASN A 759 -22.78 -59.30 -23.39
C ASN A 759 -21.67 -58.58 -24.17
N THR A 760 -21.09 -57.54 -23.56
CA THR A 760 -19.98 -56.78 -24.14
C THR A 760 -18.72 -57.63 -24.25
N LEU A 761 -18.43 -58.45 -23.24
CA LEU A 761 -17.33 -59.42 -23.29
C LEU A 761 -17.51 -60.45 -24.41
N MET A 762 -18.73 -60.97 -24.61
CA MET A 762 -19.03 -61.95 -25.66
C MET A 762 -18.90 -61.39 -27.09
N LEU A 763 -19.22 -60.11 -27.28
CA LEU A 763 -19.08 -59.42 -28.56
C LEU A 763 -17.67 -58.85 -28.80
N GLY A 764 -16.80 -58.88 -27.79
CA GLY A 764 -15.42 -58.39 -27.88
C GLY A 764 -14.59 -59.12 -28.94
N ASN A 765 -13.52 -58.48 -29.40
CA ASN A 765 -12.59 -59.05 -30.40
C ASN A 765 -11.54 -59.99 -29.78
N VAL A 766 -11.65 -60.28 -28.48
CA VAL A 766 -10.72 -61.14 -27.74
C VAL A 766 -11.38 -62.49 -27.49
N PRO A 767 -10.78 -63.60 -27.94
CA PRO A 767 -11.35 -64.92 -27.71
C PRO A 767 -11.22 -65.31 -26.22
N LEU A 768 -12.33 -65.81 -25.67
CA LEU A 768 -12.46 -66.17 -24.25
C LEU A 768 -12.31 -67.68 -24.02
N PHE A 769 -12.77 -68.49 -24.99
CA PHE A 769 -12.66 -69.95 -24.95
C PHE A 769 -12.43 -70.50 -26.34
N GLN A 770 -11.95 -71.74 -26.42
CA GLN A 770 -11.70 -72.43 -27.68
C GLN A 770 -12.59 -73.66 -27.87
N THR A 771 -12.95 -73.92 -29.13
CA THR A 771 -13.70 -75.12 -29.55
C THR A 771 -12.92 -75.86 -30.64
N GLU A 772 -12.89 -77.18 -30.55
CA GLU A 772 -12.20 -78.02 -31.52
C GLU A 772 -13.11 -78.33 -32.71
N THR A 773 -12.50 -78.48 -33.89
CA THR A 773 -13.20 -78.97 -35.08
C THR A 773 -12.73 -80.39 -35.39
N ILE A 774 -13.68 -81.32 -35.43
CA ILE A 774 -13.43 -82.74 -35.74
C ILE A 774 -14.20 -83.16 -36.98
N LEU A 775 -13.62 -84.11 -37.73
CA LEU A 775 -14.27 -84.73 -38.87
C LEU A 775 -14.99 -86.00 -38.43
N THR A 776 -16.32 -85.99 -38.44
CA THR A 776 -17.16 -87.19 -38.26
C THR A 776 -17.83 -87.47 -39.60
N ALA A 777 -17.21 -88.32 -40.42
CA ALA A 777 -17.65 -88.52 -41.81
C ALA A 777 -19.16 -88.83 -41.88
N PRO A 778 -19.94 -88.13 -42.72
CA PRO A 778 -19.52 -87.23 -43.81
C PRO A 778 -19.43 -85.74 -43.45
N GLU A 779 -19.57 -85.35 -42.18
CA GLU A 779 -19.74 -83.97 -41.73
C GLU A 779 -18.57 -83.44 -40.87
N ILE A 780 -18.38 -82.12 -40.91
CA ILE A 780 -17.40 -81.41 -40.08
C ILE A 780 -18.20 -80.73 -38.97
N ILE A 781 -17.94 -81.10 -37.73
CA ILE A 781 -18.69 -80.62 -36.56
C ILE A 781 -17.76 -79.94 -35.56
N LEU A 782 -18.32 -79.01 -34.79
CA LEU A 782 -17.68 -78.47 -33.60
C LEU A 782 -17.76 -79.50 -32.47
N HIS A 783 -16.73 -79.58 -31.64
CA HIS A 783 -16.72 -80.36 -30.41
C HIS A 783 -16.38 -79.44 -29.23
N PRO A 784 -17.33 -79.15 -28.32
CA PRO A 784 -18.77 -79.50 -28.32
C PRO A 784 -19.56 -78.95 -29.52
N ASN A 785 -20.72 -79.53 -29.84
CA ASN A 785 -21.52 -79.06 -30.99
C ASN A 785 -22.14 -77.68 -30.75
N ALA A 786 -22.50 -76.95 -31.81
CA ALA A 786 -23.05 -75.59 -31.70
C ALA A 786 -24.29 -75.51 -30.79
N ASN A 787 -25.18 -76.49 -30.85
CA ASN A 787 -26.39 -76.53 -30.01
C ASN A 787 -26.07 -76.72 -28.51
N GLU A 788 -25.01 -77.46 -28.18
CA GLU A 788 -24.51 -77.61 -26.81
C GLU A 788 -23.94 -76.30 -26.29
N ILE A 789 -23.17 -75.58 -27.11
CA ILE A 789 -22.61 -74.27 -26.75
C ILE A 789 -23.75 -73.25 -26.51
N ASP A 790 -24.75 -73.21 -27.39
CA ASP A 790 -25.93 -72.35 -27.21
C ASP A 790 -26.67 -72.67 -25.90
N LYS A 791 -26.90 -73.96 -25.60
CA LYS A 791 -27.54 -74.40 -24.35
C LYS A 791 -26.73 -73.99 -23.11
N MET A 792 -25.40 -74.11 -23.15
CA MET A 792 -24.53 -73.71 -22.05
C MET A 792 -24.56 -72.20 -21.84
N CYS A 793 -24.60 -71.40 -22.91
CA CYS A 793 -24.75 -69.95 -22.83
C CYS A 793 -26.11 -69.55 -22.21
N ILE A 794 -27.21 -70.13 -22.70
CA ILE A 794 -28.56 -69.90 -22.15
C ILE A 794 -28.59 -70.26 -20.65
N HIS A 795 -28.02 -71.40 -20.28
CA HIS A 795 -27.95 -71.84 -18.90
C HIS A 795 -27.17 -70.85 -18.02
N CYS A 796 -25.99 -70.41 -18.47
CA CYS A 796 -25.14 -69.47 -17.73
C CYS A 796 -25.82 -68.11 -17.49
N VAL A 797 -26.50 -67.57 -18.51
CA VAL A 797 -27.26 -66.32 -18.41
C VAL A 797 -28.46 -66.48 -17.47
N ARG A 798 -29.19 -67.60 -17.55
CA ARG A 798 -30.30 -67.90 -16.65
C ARG A 798 -29.83 -68.01 -15.20
N ASN A 799 -28.75 -68.77 -14.95
CA ASN A 799 -28.17 -68.95 -13.62
C ASN A 799 -27.78 -67.61 -12.97
N CYS A 800 -27.31 -66.63 -13.75
CA CYS A 800 -27.01 -65.29 -13.25
C CYS A 800 -28.26 -64.60 -12.67
N VAL A 801 -29.40 -64.65 -13.37
CA VAL A 801 -30.66 -64.08 -12.86
C VAL A 801 -31.16 -64.90 -11.66
N GLU A 802 -31.04 -66.22 -11.72
CA GLU A 802 -31.46 -67.15 -10.64
C GLU A 802 -30.67 -66.99 -9.34
N VAL A 803 -29.51 -66.32 -9.33
CA VAL A 803 -28.81 -65.93 -8.09
C VAL A 803 -29.74 -65.21 -7.12
N THR A 804 -30.65 -64.38 -7.65
CA THR A 804 -31.61 -63.60 -6.85
C THR A 804 -32.64 -64.46 -6.11
N LYS A 805 -32.76 -65.76 -6.41
CA LYS A 805 -33.60 -66.72 -5.66
C LYS A 805 -33.10 -66.94 -4.23
N ASN A 806 -31.79 -66.76 -4.00
CA ASN A 806 -31.18 -66.93 -2.67
C ASN A 806 -31.45 -65.74 -1.73
N PHE A 807 -32.06 -64.66 -2.23
CA PHE A 807 -32.41 -63.47 -1.45
C PHE A 807 -33.93 -63.50 -1.22
N VAL A 808 -34.33 -64.02 -0.07
CA VAL A 808 -35.75 -64.15 0.32
C VAL A 808 -36.28 -62.75 0.65
N ARG A 809 -37.53 -62.43 0.27
CA ARG A 809 -38.16 -61.16 0.64
C ARG A 809 -38.54 -61.15 2.12
N TRP A 810 -38.69 -59.97 2.69
CA TRP A 810 -39.14 -59.85 4.07
C TRP A 810 -40.67 -59.95 4.15
N MET A 811 -41.20 -60.35 5.31
CA MET A 811 -42.65 -60.23 5.55
C MET A 811 -43.03 -58.74 5.59
N ASN A 812 -44.19 -58.40 5.04
CA ASN A 812 -44.65 -57.02 4.95
C ASN A 812 -44.54 -56.26 6.28
N GLY A 813 -43.89 -55.10 6.27
CA GLY A 813 -43.67 -54.26 7.46
C GLY A 813 -42.71 -54.85 8.49
N SER A 814 -41.80 -55.74 8.08
CA SER A 814 -40.80 -56.38 8.94
C SER A 814 -39.44 -56.51 8.24
N CYS A 815 -38.40 -56.87 9.00
CA CYS A 815 -37.10 -57.28 8.47
C CYS A 815 -36.83 -58.78 8.65
N ILE A 816 -37.90 -59.59 8.71
CA ILE A 816 -37.83 -61.05 8.91
C ILE A 816 -38.12 -61.74 7.57
N GLU A 817 -37.26 -62.68 7.17
CA GLU A 817 -37.43 -63.44 5.93
C GLU A 817 -38.77 -64.19 5.89
N CYS A 818 -39.43 -64.16 4.74
CA CYS A 818 -40.69 -64.86 4.54
C CYS A 818 -40.48 -66.39 4.58
N PRO A 819 -41.17 -67.13 5.46
CA PRO A 819 -41.05 -68.58 5.50
C PRO A 819 -41.62 -69.21 4.21
N PRO A 820 -41.15 -70.40 3.81
CA PRO A 820 -41.67 -71.07 2.62
C PRO A 820 -43.18 -71.32 2.72
N GLN A 821 -43.94 -70.97 1.67
CA GLN A 821 -45.39 -71.10 1.62
C GLN A 821 -45.81 -72.32 0.78
N LYS A 822 -46.98 -72.92 1.07
CA LYS A 822 -47.55 -73.99 0.23
C LYS A 822 -48.36 -73.34 -0.91
N GLY A 823 -47.96 -73.61 -2.16
CA GLY A 823 -48.66 -73.18 -3.36
C GLY A 823 -49.93 -74.00 -3.65
N GLU A 824 -50.61 -73.66 -4.74
CA GLU A 824 -51.89 -74.27 -5.16
C GLU A 824 -51.78 -75.77 -5.50
N GLU A 825 -50.56 -76.27 -5.77
CA GLU A 825 -50.27 -77.67 -6.17
C GLU A 825 -49.35 -78.43 -5.19
N GLU A 826 -49.41 -78.13 -3.88
CA GLU A 826 -48.49 -78.68 -2.85
C GLU A 826 -46.99 -78.33 -3.01
N GLU A 827 -46.64 -77.51 -4.00
CA GLU A 827 -45.26 -77.02 -4.18
C GLU A 827 -44.88 -75.97 -3.12
N VAL A 828 -43.63 -76.03 -2.64
CA VAL A 828 -43.08 -75.08 -1.69
C VAL A 828 -42.63 -73.83 -2.45
N VAL A 829 -43.34 -72.71 -2.29
CA VAL A 829 -43.05 -71.42 -2.91
C VAL A 829 -42.23 -70.56 -1.95
N ILE A 830 -41.03 -70.17 -2.38
CA ILE A 830 -40.17 -69.20 -1.67
C ILE A 830 -40.34 -67.84 -2.33
N MET A 831 -40.86 -66.87 -1.57
CA MET A 831 -40.98 -65.48 -2.02
C MET A 831 -39.60 -64.82 -2.01
N SER A 832 -38.94 -64.76 -3.16
CA SER A 832 -37.60 -64.16 -3.33
C SER A 832 -37.65 -62.97 -4.28
N PHE A 833 -36.60 -62.14 -4.26
CA PHE A 833 -36.48 -61.00 -5.19
C PHE A 833 -36.45 -61.42 -6.67
N TYR A 834 -36.16 -62.70 -6.95
CA TYR A 834 -36.20 -63.27 -8.30
C TYR A 834 -37.54 -63.06 -9.02
N ASN A 835 -38.66 -63.15 -8.30
CA ASN A 835 -40.00 -63.07 -8.91
C ASN A 835 -40.23 -61.73 -9.62
N ASP A 836 -39.65 -60.65 -9.09
CA ASP A 836 -39.78 -59.30 -9.65
C ASP A 836 -38.60 -58.94 -10.58
N ILE A 837 -37.39 -59.37 -10.22
CA ILE A 837 -36.20 -59.07 -11.01
C ILE A 837 -36.22 -59.80 -12.36
N SER A 838 -36.69 -61.06 -12.39
CA SER A 838 -36.74 -61.86 -13.62
C SER A 838 -37.74 -61.32 -14.66
N VAL A 839 -38.76 -60.58 -14.23
CA VAL A 839 -39.76 -59.95 -15.11
C VAL A 839 -39.39 -58.53 -15.54
N THR A 840 -38.26 -58.00 -15.06
CA THR A 840 -37.81 -56.65 -15.40
C THR A 840 -37.44 -56.55 -16.90
N PRO A 841 -38.04 -55.62 -17.68
CA PRO A 841 -37.87 -55.58 -19.14
C PRO A 841 -36.41 -55.52 -19.62
N GLN A 842 -35.59 -54.69 -18.96
CA GLN A 842 -34.17 -54.52 -19.32
C GLN A 842 -33.34 -55.79 -19.08
N ILE A 843 -33.70 -56.58 -18.05
CA ILE A 843 -33.03 -57.85 -17.74
C ILE A 843 -33.43 -58.92 -18.76
N ILE A 844 -34.72 -59.01 -19.11
CA ILE A 844 -35.21 -59.92 -20.15
C ILE A 844 -34.53 -59.63 -21.49
N GLU A 845 -34.45 -58.35 -21.88
CA GLU A 845 -33.81 -57.94 -23.13
C GLU A 845 -32.35 -58.41 -23.20
N GLN A 846 -31.55 -58.17 -22.16
CA GLN A 846 -30.16 -58.64 -22.12
C GLN A 846 -30.07 -60.18 -22.09
N ALA A 847 -30.94 -60.84 -21.32
CA ALA A 847 -30.94 -62.30 -21.19
C ALA A 847 -31.27 -63.01 -22.51
N VAL A 848 -32.07 -62.40 -23.38
CA VAL A 848 -32.39 -62.90 -24.72
C VAL A 848 -31.31 -62.52 -25.75
N MET A 849 -30.77 -61.30 -25.66
CA MET A 849 -29.77 -60.79 -26.61
C MET A 849 -28.45 -61.56 -26.57
N ILE A 850 -27.97 -61.95 -25.37
CA ILE A 850 -26.68 -62.64 -25.22
C ILE A 850 -26.65 -63.99 -25.97
N PRO A 851 -27.60 -64.93 -25.76
CA PRO A 851 -27.63 -66.17 -26.54
C PRO A 851 -27.81 -65.96 -28.04
N GLN A 852 -28.60 -64.96 -28.46
CA GLN A 852 -28.77 -64.65 -29.90
C GLN A 852 -27.45 -64.21 -30.55
N ASN A 853 -26.65 -63.41 -29.84
CA ASN A 853 -25.33 -62.99 -30.29
C ASN A 853 -24.36 -64.18 -30.41
N VAL A 854 -24.33 -65.06 -29.40
CA VAL A 854 -23.50 -66.28 -29.43
C VAL A 854 -23.92 -67.21 -30.57
N HIS A 855 -25.22 -67.41 -30.77
CA HIS A 855 -25.74 -68.21 -31.88
C HIS A 855 -25.28 -67.66 -33.24
N ARG A 856 -25.33 -66.32 -33.43
CA ARG A 856 -24.85 -65.67 -34.65
C ARG A 856 -23.35 -65.89 -34.88
N ILE A 857 -22.54 -65.83 -33.82
CA ILE A 857 -21.09 -66.13 -33.86
C ILE A 857 -20.87 -67.59 -34.31
N LEU A 858 -21.60 -68.55 -33.72
CA LEU A 858 -21.51 -69.96 -34.09
C LEU A 858 -21.94 -70.21 -35.55
N VAL A 859 -22.98 -69.55 -36.04
CA VAL A 859 -23.40 -69.61 -37.46
C VAL A 859 -22.30 -69.10 -38.39
N ASN A 860 -21.59 -68.02 -38.02
CA ASN A 860 -20.46 -67.51 -38.79
C ASN A 860 -19.30 -68.51 -38.82
N LEU A 861 -18.97 -69.13 -37.69
CA LEU A 861 -17.95 -70.20 -37.62
C LEU A 861 -18.34 -71.40 -38.47
N MET A 862 -19.60 -71.84 -38.43
CA MET A 862 -20.09 -72.94 -39.28
C MET A 862 -20.06 -72.59 -40.77
N LYS A 863 -20.31 -71.33 -41.14
CA LYS A 863 -20.12 -70.83 -42.52
C LYS A 863 -18.65 -70.88 -42.92
N TYR A 864 -17.73 -70.50 -42.04
CA TYR A 864 -16.29 -70.60 -42.29
C TYR A 864 -15.87 -72.07 -42.53
N LEU A 865 -16.39 -73.00 -41.73
CA LEU A 865 -16.15 -74.44 -41.89
C LEU A 865 -16.66 -75.01 -43.22
N GLN A 866 -17.63 -74.37 -43.90
CA GLN A 866 -18.06 -74.80 -45.24
C GLN A 866 -16.91 -74.79 -46.26
N LYS A 867 -15.89 -73.94 -46.09
CA LYS A 867 -14.72 -73.89 -46.99
C LYS A 867 -13.96 -75.21 -47.03
N TRP A 868 -14.00 -75.98 -45.93
CA TRP A 868 -13.36 -77.30 -45.83
C TRP A 868 -14.15 -78.40 -46.54
N LYS A 869 -15.43 -78.17 -46.91
CA LYS A 869 -16.22 -79.13 -47.70
C LYS A 869 -15.68 -79.38 -49.11
N ARG A 870 -14.80 -78.52 -49.65
CA ARG A 870 -14.12 -78.81 -50.92
C ARG A 870 -13.30 -80.11 -50.88
N TYR A 871 -12.84 -80.50 -49.69
CA TYR A 871 -12.08 -81.74 -49.46
C TYR A 871 -12.98 -82.95 -49.19
N ARG A 872 -14.32 -82.76 -49.15
CA ARG A 872 -15.32 -83.81 -48.88
C ARG A 872 -15.17 -85.09 -49.70
N PRO A 873 -14.73 -85.08 -50.97
CA PRO A 873 -14.49 -86.31 -51.72
C PRO A 873 -13.48 -87.27 -51.06
N LEU A 874 -12.56 -86.78 -50.22
CA LEU A 874 -11.54 -87.61 -49.56
C LEU A 874 -12.10 -88.64 -48.57
N TRP A 875 -13.21 -88.33 -47.91
CA TRP A 875 -13.80 -89.17 -46.86
C TRP A 875 -15.25 -89.55 -47.12
N LYS A 876 -15.90 -88.96 -48.14
CA LYS A 876 -17.27 -89.32 -48.54
C LYS A 876 -17.32 -90.52 -49.48
N LEU A 877 -16.32 -90.66 -50.34
CA LEU A 877 -16.28 -91.74 -51.31
C LEU A 877 -15.62 -92.97 -50.70
N ASP A 878 -16.21 -94.14 -50.93
CA ASP A 878 -15.59 -95.40 -50.53
C ASP A 878 -14.29 -95.58 -51.32
N LYS A 879 -13.19 -95.64 -50.57
CA LYS A 879 -11.86 -95.72 -51.11
C LYS A 879 -11.66 -96.97 -51.95
N ALA A 880 -12.20 -98.13 -51.54
CA ALA A 880 -12.04 -99.37 -52.29
C ALA A 880 -12.77 -99.29 -53.64
N ILE A 881 -14.02 -98.83 -53.62
CA ILE A 881 -14.88 -98.78 -54.82
C ILE A 881 -14.33 -97.81 -55.88
N VAL A 882 -13.82 -96.64 -55.48
CA VAL A 882 -13.23 -95.67 -56.42
C VAL A 882 -11.96 -96.23 -57.04
N MET A 883 -11.17 -96.94 -56.24
CA MET A 883 -9.89 -97.49 -56.63
C MET A 883 -10.05 -98.69 -57.58
N GLU A 884 -10.99 -99.59 -57.32
CA GLU A 884 -11.36 -100.69 -58.23
C GLU A 884 -11.85 -100.17 -59.58
N LYS A 885 -12.73 -99.16 -59.59
CA LYS A 885 -13.21 -98.54 -60.84
C LYS A 885 -12.09 -97.84 -61.62
N PHE A 886 -11.07 -97.35 -60.93
CA PHE A 886 -9.90 -96.74 -61.57
C PHE A 886 -8.98 -97.81 -62.16
N ALA A 887 -8.66 -98.86 -61.40
CA ALA A 887 -7.85 -100.00 -61.86
C ALA A 887 -8.48 -100.73 -63.06
N ALA A 888 -9.81 -100.93 -63.04
CA ALA A 888 -10.54 -101.60 -64.12
C ALA A 888 -10.41 -100.91 -65.49
N LYS A 889 -10.04 -99.62 -65.53
CA LYS A 889 -9.83 -98.87 -66.78
C LYS A 889 -8.44 -99.06 -67.40
N LYS A 890 -7.56 -99.84 -66.75
CA LYS A 890 -6.13 -99.99 -67.12
C LYS A 890 -5.46 -98.62 -67.41
N PRO A 891 -5.42 -97.72 -66.42
CA PRO A 891 -4.94 -96.36 -66.63
C PRO A 891 -3.42 -96.33 -66.88
N THR A 892 -2.97 -95.34 -67.66
CA THR A 892 -1.53 -95.14 -67.95
C THR A 892 -0.77 -94.69 -66.71
N CYS A 893 0.55 -94.89 -66.70
CA CYS A 893 1.43 -94.38 -65.64
C CYS A 893 1.29 -92.85 -65.43
N THR A 894 1.05 -92.09 -66.50
CA THR A 894 0.78 -90.64 -66.42
C THR A 894 -0.52 -90.33 -65.69
N ALA A 895 -1.58 -91.12 -65.88
CA ALA A 895 -2.85 -90.94 -65.16
C ALA A 895 -2.74 -91.31 -63.67
N TYR A 896 -1.89 -92.29 -63.32
CA TYR A 896 -1.54 -92.57 -61.91
C TYR A 896 -0.76 -91.41 -61.29
N ASP A 897 0.25 -90.86 -61.99
CA ASP A 897 1.05 -89.73 -61.52
C ASP A 897 0.18 -88.48 -61.29
N GLU A 898 -0.71 -88.13 -62.22
CA GLU A 898 -1.66 -87.03 -62.05
C GLU A 898 -2.52 -87.17 -60.78
N LYS A 899 -3.02 -88.38 -60.49
CA LYS A 899 -3.82 -88.65 -59.28
C LYS A 899 -2.97 -88.65 -58.00
N LEU A 900 -1.75 -89.19 -58.04
CA LEU A 900 -0.82 -89.17 -56.92
C LEU A 900 -0.41 -87.74 -56.57
N GLN A 901 -0.05 -86.93 -57.56
CA GLN A 901 0.27 -85.52 -57.41
C GLN A 901 -0.92 -84.73 -56.86
N PHE A 902 -2.14 -85.01 -57.34
CA PHE A 902 -3.35 -84.36 -56.83
C PHE A 902 -3.55 -84.58 -55.32
N TYR A 903 -3.50 -85.82 -54.82
CA TYR A 903 -3.67 -86.11 -53.39
C TYR A 903 -2.46 -85.67 -52.54
N ALA A 904 -1.24 -85.80 -53.06
CA ALA A 904 -0.03 -85.31 -52.39
C ALA A 904 -0.04 -83.78 -52.23
N LYS A 905 -0.51 -83.06 -53.26
CA LYS A 905 -0.70 -81.60 -53.21
C LYS A 905 -1.71 -81.22 -52.14
N ILE A 906 -2.85 -81.91 -52.04
CA ILE A 906 -3.83 -81.67 -50.97
C ILE A 906 -3.20 -81.90 -49.58
N ALA A 907 -2.43 -82.98 -49.39
CA ALA A 907 -1.75 -83.26 -48.11
C ALA A 907 -0.74 -82.17 -47.70
N SER A 908 -0.11 -81.49 -48.68
CA SER A 908 0.76 -80.33 -48.43
C SER A 908 -0.03 -79.04 -48.23
N GLU A 909 -1.06 -78.77 -49.04
CA GLU A 909 -1.89 -77.56 -48.95
C GLU A 909 -2.55 -77.41 -47.58
N VAL A 910 -3.05 -78.51 -47.00
CA VAL A 910 -3.73 -78.50 -45.70
C VAL A 910 -2.79 -78.07 -44.56
N THR A 911 -1.48 -78.32 -44.65
CA THR A 911 -0.50 -77.86 -43.65
C THR A 911 -0.21 -76.36 -43.71
N ARG A 912 -0.52 -75.71 -44.84
CA ARG A 912 -0.35 -74.27 -45.02
C ARG A 912 -1.55 -73.45 -44.56
N TYR A 913 -2.68 -74.11 -44.24
CA TYR A 913 -3.86 -73.42 -43.72
C TYR A 913 -3.63 -72.98 -42.27
N PRO A 914 -4.06 -71.76 -41.88
CA PRO A 914 -4.05 -71.34 -40.48
C PRO A 914 -4.79 -72.36 -39.60
N LEU A 915 -4.12 -72.81 -38.53
CA LEU A 915 -4.63 -73.85 -37.64
C LEU A 915 -5.63 -73.30 -36.60
N THR A 916 -5.71 -71.98 -36.46
CA THR A 916 -6.67 -71.29 -35.58
C THR A 916 -7.42 -70.21 -36.35
N LYS A 917 -8.65 -69.95 -35.95
CA LYS A 917 -9.45 -68.81 -36.44
C LYS A 917 -10.28 -68.24 -35.31
N ASP A 918 -10.12 -66.96 -35.05
CA ASP A 918 -10.87 -66.26 -34.00
C ASP A 918 -12.11 -65.59 -34.58
N GLU A 919 -13.24 -65.75 -33.91
CA GLU A 919 -14.50 -65.05 -34.17
C GLU A 919 -15.09 -64.61 -32.83
N HIS A 920 -14.93 -63.32 -32.53
CA HIS A 920 -15.33 -62.73 -31.24
C HIS A 920 -14.80 -63.54 -30.04
N CYS A 921 -15.69 -63.96 -29.14
CA CYS A 921 -15.34 -64.71 -27.92
C CYS A 921 -14.90 -66.16 -28.17
N VAL A 922 -14.98 -66.69 -29.40
CA VAL A 922 -14.70 -68.10 -29.71
C VAL A 922 -13.46 -68.24 -30.59
N ARG A 923 -12.48 -69.01 -30.13
CA ARG A 923 -11.36 -69.48 -30.96
C ARG A 923 -11.67 -70.86 -31.54
N LEU A 924 -11.63 -70.97 -32.86
CA LEU A 924 -11.81 -72.22 -33.59
C LEU A 924 -10.46 -72.92 -33.77
N GLN A 925 -10.30 -74.10 -33.17
CA GLN A 925 -9.09 -74.92 -33.31
C GLN A 925 -9.28 -75.93 -34.46
N LEU A 926 -8.56 -75.71 -35.57
CA LEU A 926 -8.64 -76.50 -36.80
C LEU A 926 -7.56 -77.58 -36.89
N ARG A 927 -6.60 -77.61 -35.96
CA ARG A 927 -5.51 -78.59 -35.94
C ARG A 927 -5.99 -80.07 -36.05
N PRO A 928 -7.00 -80.54 -35.29
CA PRO A 928 -7.48 -81.91 -35.42
C PRO A 928 -8.09 -82.21 -36.80
N LEU A 929 -8.90 -81.28 -37.33
CA LEU A 929 -9.48 -81.39 -38.68
C LEU A 929 -8.38 -81.43 -39.75
N ALA A 930 -7.43 -80.50 -39.72
CA ALA A 930 -6.35 -80.41 -40.69
C ALA A 930 -5.50 -81.69 -40.70
N ASN A 931 -5.15 -82.23 -39.54
CA ASN A 931 -4.43 -83.49 -39.41
C ASN A 931 -5.23 -84.66 -40.02
N THR A 932 -6.53 -84.76 -39.71
CA THR A 932 -7.39 -85.83 -40.24
C THR A 932 -7.53 -85.76 -41.77
N VAL A 933 -7.67 -84.55 -42.33
CA VAL A 933 -7.73 -84.36 -43.79
C VAL A 933 -6.38 -84.73 -44.44
N GLN A 934 -5.27 -84.35 -43.81
CA GLN A 934 -3.93 -84.70 -44.28
C GLN A 934 -3.71 -86.21 -44.27
N GLU A 935 -4.05 -86.90 -43.18
CA GLU A 935 -3.92 -88.35 -43.05
C GLU A 935 -4.75 -89.09 -44.10
N ASN A 936 -6.00 -88.65 -44.31
CA ASN A 936 -6.85 -89.21 -45.37
C ASN A 936 -6.21 -89.02 -46.75
N ALA A 937 -5.70 -87.83 -47.09
CA ALA A 937 -5.03 -87.58 -48.36
C ALA A 937 -3.75 -88.45 -48.53
N LYS A 938 -2.91 -88.57 -47.49
CA LYS A 938 -1.74 -89.47 -47.48
C LYS A 938 -2.15 -90.93 -47.67
N SER A 939 -3.23 -91.36 -47.03
CA SER A 939 -3.79 -92.70 -47.18
C SER A 939 -4.19 -92.97 -48.64
N TRP A 940 -4.83 -92.01 -49.33
CA TRP A 940 -5.13 -92.11 -50.76
C TRP A 940 -3.88 -92.28 -51.62
N VAL A 941 -2.82 -91.51 -51.37
CA VAL A 941 -1.52 -91.64 -52.06
C VAL A 941 -0.93 -93.05 -51.88
N VAL A 942 -0.92 -93.56 -50.64
CA VAL A 942 -0.37 -94.91 -50.35
C VAL A 942 -1.14 -96.00 -51.08
N SER A 943 -2.48 -95.95 -51.10
CA SER A 943 -3.28 -96.95 -51.81
C SER A 943 -3.14 -96.86 -53.33
N LEU A 944 -3.04 -95.66 -53.91
CA LEU A 944 -2.77 -95.48 -55.34
C LEU A 944 -1.39 -96.00 -55.71
N GLY A 945 -0.39 -95.75 -54.87
CA GLY A 945 0.95 -96.30 -55.05
C GLY A 945 0.98 -97.83 -55.03
N LYS A 946 0.18 -98.47 -54.16
CA LYS A 946 0.04 -99.94 -54.15
C LYS A 946 -0.56 -100.48 -55.44
N LEU A 947 -1.67 -99.90 -55.93
CA LEU A 947 -2.29 -100.33 -57.18
C LEU A 947 -1.38 -100.12 -58.40
N LEU A 948 -0.65 -99.02 -58.46
CA LEU A 948 0.35 -98.79 -59.50
C LEU A 948 1.44 -99.87 -59.46
N ASN A 949 1.93 -100.21 -58.26
CA ASN A 949 2.95 -101.24 -58.09
C ASN A 949 2.44 -102.64 -58.49
N GLU A 950 1.20 -102.99 -58.14
CA GLU A 950 0.57 -104.24 -58.55
C GLU A 950 0.40 -104.32 -60.08
N SER A 951 -0.13 -103.25 -60.70
CA SER A 951 -0.27 -103.17 -62.16
C SER A 951 1.07 -103.24 -62.88
N ALA A 952 2.09 -102.53 -62.41
CA ALA A 952 3.43 -102.56 -62.99
C ALA A 952 4.08 -103.94 -62.82
N LYS A 953 3.81 -104.63 -61.71
CA LYS A 953 4.28 -106.00 -61.46
C LYS A 953 3.62 -106.99 -62.41
N GLU A 954 2.31 -106.88 -62.67
CA GLU A 954 1.62 -107.68 -63.68
C GLU A 954 2.13 -107.41 -65.09
N GLU A 955 2.30 -106.15 -65.50
CA GLU A 955 2.89 -105.81 -66.82
C GLU A 955 4.32 -106.35 -66.96
N LEU A 956 5.13 -106.26 -65.90
CA LEU A 956 6.50 -106.78 -65.90
C LEU A 956 6.53 -108.31 -65.98
N TYR A 957 5.61 -109.01 -65.30
CA TYR A 957 5.47 -110.46 -65.45
C TYR A 957 5.00 -110.85 -66.86
N ASN A 958 4.01 -110.15 -67.43
CA ASN A 958 3.57 -110.41 -68.81
C ASN A 958 4.69 -110.15 -69.82
N LEU A 959 5.47 -109.07 -69.67
CA LEU A 959 6.63 -108.79 -70.51
C LEU A 959 7.73 -109.85 -70.32
N HIS A 960 7.92 -110.34 -69.08
CA HIS A 960 8.87 -111.42 -68.81
C HIS A 960 8.43 -112.72 -69.50
N GLU A 961 7.15 -113.08 -69.43
CA GLU A 961 6.57 -114.22 -70.15
C GLU A 961 6.69 -114.04 -71.68
N GLU A 962 6.40 -112.85 -72.23
CA GLU A 962 6.59 -112.56 -73.65
C GLU A 962 8.07 -112.66 -74.09
N ILE A 963 9.00 -112.18 -73.26
CA ILE A 963 10.44 -112.31 -73.51
C ILE A 963 10.90 -113.78 -73.42
N GLU A 964 10.36 -114.57 -72.48
CA GLU A 964 10.62 -116.01 -72.42
C GLU A 964 10.06 -116.74 -73.66
N VAL A 965 8.87 -116.37 -74.14
CA VAL A 965 8.28 -116.90 -75.37
C VAL A 965 9.08 -116.47 -76.61
N CYS A 966 9.57 -115.24 -76.69
CA CYS A 966 10.45 -114.77 -77.77
C CYS A 966 11.84 -115.43 -77.74
N LYS A 967 12.39 -115.76 -76.56
CA LYS A 967 13.64 -116.55 -76.44
C LYS A 967 13.48 -117.98 -76.93
N CYS A 968 12.27 -118.54 -76.90
CA CYS A 968 11.96 -119.84 -77.50
C CYS A 968 11.79 -119.81 -79.04
N CYS A 969 11.79 -118.61 -79.65
CA CYS A 969 11.70 -118.41 -81.11
C CYS A 969 13.04 -118.01 -81.77
N VAL A 970 14.18 -118.20 -81.10
CA VAL A 970 15.54 -118.09 -81.68
C VAL A 970 16.28 -119.42 -81.60
#